data_AF-A0A4Y8ATD3-F1
#
_entry.id   AF-A0A4Y8ATD3-F1
#
_cell.length_a   1.000
_cell.length_b   1.000
_cell.length_c   1.000
_cell.angle_alpha   90.00
_cell.angle_beta   90.00
_cell.angle_gamma   90.00
#
_symmetry.space_group_name_H-M   'P 1'
#
loop_
_entity.id
_entity.type
_entity.pdbx_description
1 polymer ?
#
loop_
_entity_poly.entity_id
_entity_poly.type
_entity_poly.pdbx_seq_one_letter_code
_entity_poly.pdbx_strand_id
1 'polypeptide(L)'
;MGLNYFFYSIKKEHFLHFIVLVTTLIFIPEMVNSQTRGEKSSFSKDLLFEKKLLNFNLDQSPTIGSSSRVQFSQTISNTNNSDIGNGVIKDILGASGIDIPDWLSNLTGGASFFCSDITPVFNASASINVGGYYQTKSVGTSNVEVIYPVKVFVEFPEENTFACGDLIKITTSYSILEPTNKNKLKVTPPFITQEIGAVLNNLSFDAEFGLDAEVGFGVSVAGVEICSNKLYFDKKKSFSFKPTIPNLPPLVTVCEQAFGTGANESSLLSCSSPTEAKPLLKLGQFILDDYNSRHNTKYTFATFPNINTVVIAPPDFATSLDAPTIPELEGVFKNTQSYPLTFSSDNEVKKLVYSGSQNAVSKMSIDLISFLDYSKISTSYSLGSGAGIVDLGDVAPVFTMNQHMNFEFSPTINLTIDLGESMKYEVFNNEDISVRNGTGRLVDIVAGQYIMAQFPQNCSTPINASGSSYLNGNFKSKITQDYYKSIQLKFGEIKLKDVIDLTILNKTIGNSKFGSKSIVDSSLMLETNHFSLPSFVLDPEDPIITIDDVTIEDMRNLGNGEKAIVYKVQVSNGGDVKLNDVRLELDLEKTFKTAKAYSVSCLFSNAFSTNLNFNGNAEKNLLGNGNSLEIGESKYVEILVKVKPEIAKAGSGGCFDSVDYSTSSKAFAISPIGTAIENNYNQCTKTTTGKDIIATAGMGASVINDINDYTIYGWDLVKFDKPHKTSMGNIGSSGDVIFENTSKQNSAPTIIIGDIQVGKQLFIQGESKIEADYILIYETIKMPNKKGEFTLNGTYIENSSCVATQPIITLNSPKVTGKNKVIISKNTLKVIPPGNYREIVFFEGSEAVFTSGIYNIGRLAVLGNNTKIQYNILSQKVRLNIDTWQINGKNIQMNLTNGNVNNVIYNYSGKQPISFNASNVKGRIFAPNAKVEFSESTSMEGTCYAKTVNFKTGSYFIGAKFLKELIVNPNCQDVLTPNNGIYAKSNLNSFSSLVKEEILSKQLFTVNVYPNPTKDIITIEGMPNNLEVIIKVFNSIGQLILQQKNNSTVESISLESLPSGLYYIHIEGTDSTIIIKE
;
A
#
# COMPACT_ATOMS: atom_id res chain seq x y z
N MET A 1 -7.87 7.75 57.14
CA MET A 1 -6.43 8.01 57.42
C MET A 1 -6.01 9.09 56.42
N GLY A 2 -5.99 10.39 56.73
CA GLY A 2 -5.24 11.09 57.78
C GLY A 2 -3.75 11.08 57.39
N LEU A 3 -3.12 12.15 56.90
CA LEU A 3 -2.79 13.38 57.64
C LEU A 3 -2.47 14.58 56.70
N ASN A 4 -2.70 15.78 57.25
CA ASN A 4 -2.47 17.14 56.73
C ASN A 4 -1.11 17.74 57.18
N TYR A 5 -0.80 18.93 56.62
CA TYR A 5 0.08 20.05 57.06
C TYR A 5 1.51 20.06 56.45
N PHE A 6 2.01 21.14 55.84
CA PHE A 6 2.10 22.53 56.31
C PHE A 6 2.18 23.58 55.17
N PHE A 7 1.61 24.78 55.41
CA PHE A 7 1.80 26.03 54.65
C PHE A 7 2.86 26.92 55.31
N TYR A 8 3.66 27.66 54.54
CA TYR A 8 4.19 28.98 54.96
C TYR A 8 4.38 29.91 53.76
N SER A 9 4.21 31.21 54.03
CA SER A 9 3.86 32.29 53.11
C SER A 9 4.97 33.36 53.00
N ILE A 10 5.21 33.82 51.75
CA ILE A 10 5.54 35.19 51.28
C ILE A 10 6.75 35.94 51.89
N LYS A 11 7.71 36.32 51.01
CA LYS A 11 8.13 37.72 50.82
C LYS A 11 8.75 37.96 49.43
N LYS A 12 8.47 39.16 48.92
CA LYS A 12 8.45 39.64 47.53
C LYS A 12 9.70 40.51 47.25
N GLU A 13 9.86 40.87 45.96
CA GLU A 13 10.58 42.06 45.43
C GLU A 13 12.12 42.01 45.34
N HIS A 14 12.83 42.34 44.25
CA HIS A 14 12.56 42.96 42.95
C HIS A 14 13.64 42.50 41.95
N PHE A 15 13.28 42.16 40.70
CA PHE A 15 13.77 42.81 39.47
C PHE A 15 13.22 42.09 38.23
N LEU A 16 12.21 42.70 37.62
CA LEU A 16 11.71 42.38 36.29
C LEU A 16 12.40 43.34 35.32
N HIS A 17 13.22 42.82 34.39
CA HIS A 17 13.36 43.23 32.97
C HIS A 17 14.62 42.61 32.38
N PHE A 18 14.48 41.42 31.77
CA PHE A 18 14.98 41.14 30.42
C PHE A 18 14.42 39.77 29.99
N ILE A 19 13.29 39.81 29.28
CA ILE A 19 12.78 38.71 28.47
C ILE A 19 13.58 38.75 27.16
N VAL A 20 14.37 37.71 26.85
CA VAL A 20 14.55 37.14 25.50
C VAL A 20 15.11 35.72 25.64
N LEU A 21 14.32 34.75 25.14
CA LEU A 21 14.66 33.38 24.72
C LEU A 21 15.60 32.53 25.59
N VAL A 22 15.02 31.72 26.48
CA VAL A 22 15.44 30.32 26.66
C VAL A 22 14.17 29.48 26.91
N THR A 23 13.43 29.19 25.85
CA THR A 23 12.63 27.95 25.84
C THR A 23 13.63 26.82 25.75
N THR A 24 13.78 26.09 26.84
CA THR A 24 14.31 24.74 26.87
C THR A 24 13.63 23.91 25.77
N LEU A 25 14.28 23.81 24.61
CA LEU A 25 14.12 22.65 23.74
C LEU A 25 14.65 21.46 24.54
N ILE A 26 13.76 20.81 25.28
CA ILE A 26 13.90 19.39 25.50
C ILE A 26 13.68 18.80 24.10
N PHE A 27 14.78 18.54 23.40
CA PHE A 27 14.78 17.53 22.35
C PHE A 27 14.36 16.24 23.05
N ILE A 28 13.07 15.95 22.99
CA ILE A 28 12.63 14.56 23.07
C ILE A 28 13.17 13.99 21.77
N PRO A 29 14.16 13.08 21.77
CA PRO A 29 14.39 12.30 20.57
C PRO A 29 13.04 11.61 20.34
N GLU A 30 12.38 11.92 19.23
CA GLU A 30 11.38 11.01 18.70
C GLU A 30 12.08 9.65 18.70
N MET A 31 11.61 8.75 19.56
CA MET A 31 11.94 7.35 19.41
C MET A 31 11.35 6.99 18.06
N VAL A 32 12.16 7.13 17.02
CA VAL A 32 11.94 6.49 15.74
C VAL A 32 12.02 5.01 16.08
N ASN A 33 10.86 4.44 16.39
CA ASN A 33 10.73 3.01 16.53
C ASN A 33 11.18 2.43 15.19
N SER A 34 12.22 1.60 15.23
CA SER A 34 12.51 0.65 14.16
C SER A 34 11.19 -0.01 13.78
N GLN A 35 10.62 0.32 12.61
CA GLN A 35 9.45 -0.39 12.13
C GLN A 35 9.92 -1.75 11.62
N THR A 36 9.87 -2.73 12.51
CA THR A 36 9.65 -4.12 12.09
C THR A 36 8.39 -4.18 11.24
N ARG A 37 8.37 -5.07 10.24
CA ARG A 37 7.18 -5.53 9.50
C ARG A 37 5.87 -5.06 10.16
N GLY A 38 5.18 -4.12 9.51
CA GLY A 38 3.99 -3.47 10.09
C GLY A 38 2.91 -4.47 10.49
N GLU A 39 1.99 -4.06 11.37
CA GLU A 39 0.81 -4.88 11.67
C GLU A 39 -0.13 -4.92 10.46
N LYS A 40 -0.84 -6.04 10.28
CA LYS A 40 -1.90 -6.13 9.26
C LYS A 40 -2.94 -5.05 9.54
N SER A 41 -3.06 -4.09 8.63
CA SER A 41 -4.14 -3.11 8.70
C SER A 41 -5.43 -3.82 8.27
N SER A 42 -6.35 -3.96 9.22
CA SER A 42 -7.68 -4.49 8.97
C SER A 42 -8.70 -3.62 9.68
N PHE A 43 -9.87 -3.49 9.07
CA PHE A 43 -11.01 -2.92 9.76
C PHE A 43 -12.19 -3.87 9.70
N SER A 44 -13.08 -3.71 10.67
CA SER A 44 -14.40 -4.29 10.62
C SER A 44 -15.45 -3.23 10.90
N LYS A 45 -16.57 -3.30 10.20
CA LYS A 45 -17.68 -2.37 10.38
C LYS A 45 -19.01 -3.09 10.38
N ASP A 46 -19.79 -2.81 11.41
CA ASP A 46 -21.18 -3.27 11.51
C ASP A 46 -22.05 -2.35 10.65
N LEU A 47 -22.79 -2.95 9.71
CA LEU A 47 -23.64 -2.29 8.75
C LEU A 47 -25.07 -2.82 8.89
N LEU A 48 -26.02 -1.91 8.99
CA LEU A 48 -27.45 -2.22 9.06
C LEU A 48 -28.09 -1.87 7.72
N PHE A 49 -28.15 -2.85 6.82
CA PHE A 49 -28.79 -2.66 5.52
C PHE A 49 -30.32 -2.73 5.67
N GLU A 50 -30.99 -1.61 5.38
CA GLU A 50 -32.45 -1.53 5.45
C GLU A 50 -33.05 -1.04 4.13
N LYS A 51 -34.14 -1.71 3.71
CA LYS A 51 -35.01 -1.24 2.63
C LYS A 51 -36.46 -1.37 3.07
N LYS A 52 -37.20 -0.26 3.05
CA LYS A 52 -38.65 -0.24 3.28
C LYS A 52 -39.35 0.29 2.04
N LEU A 53 -40.24 -0.52 1.47
CA LEU A 53 -41.14 -0.15 0.39
C LEU A 53 -42.56 -0.15 0.95
N LEU A 54 -43.20 1.01 0.94
CA LEU A 54 -44.58 1.17 1.42
C LEU A 54 -45.53 1.30 0.23
N ASN A 55 -46.70 0.66 0.32
CA ASN A 55 -47.74 0.66 -0.72
C ASN A 55 -47.19 0.32 -2.12
N PHE A 56 -46.34 -0.70 -2.19
CA PHE A 56 -45.64 -1.13 -3.39
C PHE A 56 -46.44 -2.16 -4.19
N ASN A 57 -46.44 -2.03 -5.52
CA ASN A 57 -47.03 -3.02 -6.42
C ASN A 57 -46.04 -4.17 -6.64
N LEU A 58 -46.33 -5.35 -6.09
CA LEU A 58 -45.45 -6.52 -6.19
C LEU A 58 -45.25 -7.03 -7.62
N ASP A 59 -46.20 -6.75 -8.51
CA ASP A 59 -46.18 -7.15 -9.91
C ASP A 59 -46.79 -6.02 -10.74
N GLN A 60 -46.09 -5.59 -11.80
CA GLN A 60 -46.54 -4.52 -12.70
C GLN A 60 -47.55 -5.04 -13.74
N SER A 61 -47.66 -6.35 -13.93
CA SER A 61 -48.57 -6.98 -14.87
C SER A 61 -49.27 -8.19 -14.23
N PRO A 62 -49.97 -8.00 -13.10
CA PRO A 62 -50.65 -9.09 -12.43
C PRO A 62 -51.74 -9.68 -13.32
N THR A 63 -52.06 -10.95 -13.10
CA THR A 63 -53.10 -11.63 -13.87
C THR A 63 -54.49 -11.19 -13.40
N ILE A 64 -55.11 -10.26 -14.13
CA ILE A 64 -56.43 -9.66 -13.81
C ILE A 64 -57.43 -9.77 -14.97
N GLY A 65 -58.70 -9.43 -14.71
CA GLY A 65 -59.75 -9.39 -15.71
C GLY A 65 -60.07 -10.78 -16.28
N SER A 66 -60.46 -10.85 -17.55
CA SER A 66 -60.82 -12.12 -18.21
C SER A 66 -59.71 -13.16 -18.19
N SER A 67 -58.44 -12.72 -18.24
CA SER A 67 -57.26 -13.61 -18.19
C SER A 67 -57.13 -14.37 -16.87
N SER A 68 -57.70 -13.82 -15.78
CA SER A 68 -57.71 -14.40 -14.44
C SER A 68 -58.92 -15.30 -14.17
N ARG A 69 -59.91 -15.34 -15.08
CA ARG A 69 -61.16 -16.05 -14.86
C ARG A 69 -60.92 -17.55 -14.78
N VAL A 70 -61.33 -18.15 -13.67
CA VAL A 70 -61.35 -19.61 -13.49
C VAL A 70 -62.79 -20.01 -13.27
N GLN A 71 -63.31 -20.83 -14.17
CA GLN A 71 -64.71 -21.26 -14.15
C GLN A 71 -64.83 -22.76 -14.31
N PHE A 72 -65.92 -23.31 -13.81
CA PHE A 72 -66.39 -24.63 -14.22
C PHE A 72 -67.86 -24.56 -14.62
N SER A 73 -68.24 -25.49 -15.48
CA SER A 73 -69.64 -25.77 -15.82
C SER A 73 -69.77 -27.27 -15.92
N GLN A 74 -70.83 -27.81 -15.32
CA GLN A 74 -71.13 -29.22 -15.31
C GLN A 74 -72.52 -29.43 -15.92
N THR A 75 -72.57 -30.08 -17.08
CA THR A 75 -73.81 -30.60 -17.63
C THR A 75 -74.20 -31.86 -16.87
N ILE A 76 -75.46 -31.89 -16.42
CA ILE A 76 -76.07 -33.03 -15.76
C ILE A 76 -77.44 -33.24 -16.40
N SER A 77 -77.65 -34.41 -16.99
CA SER A 77 -78.91 -34.80 -17.60
C SER A 77 -79.26 -36.23 -17.26
N ASN A 78 -80.56 -36.52 -17.19
CA ASN A 78 -81.08 -37.87 -17.00
C ASN A 78 -82.50 -37.96 -17.56
N THR A 79 -82.90 -39.19 -17.88
CA THR A 79 -84.24 -39.55 -18.35
C THR A 79 -84.76 -40.67 -17.49
N ASN A 80 -86.04 -40.63 -17.12
CA ASN A 80 -86.69 -41.65 -16.32
C ASN A 80 -88.03 -42.04 -16.96
N ASN A 81 -88.21 -43.35 -17.13
CA ASN A 81 -89.43 -43.96 -17.66
C ASN A 81 -89.91 -44.98 -16.62
N SER A 82 -90.73 -44.54 -15.66
CA SER A 82 -91.29 -45.38 -14.59
C SER A 82 -92.78 -45.68 -14.86
N ASP A 83 -93.28 -46.84 -14.42
CA ASP A 83 -94.72 -47.10 -14.44
C ASP A 83 -95.38 -46.42 -13.23
N ILE A 84 -96.32 -45.50 -13.49
CA ILE A 84 -96.98 -44.67 -12.47
C ILE A 84 -98.47 -45.02 -12.30
N GLY A 85 -98.94 -46.09 -12.96
CA GLY A 85 -100.29 -46.61 -12.81
C GLY A 85 -101.38 -45.87 -13.58
N ASN A 86 -102.32 -46.64 -14.13
CA ASN A 86 -103.33 -46.18 -15.08
C ASN A 86 -104.33 -45.16 -14.50
N GLY A 87 -104.71 -45.31 -13.23
CA GLY A 87 -105.67 -44.41 -12.57
C GLY A 87 -105.15 -42.99 -12.41
N VAL A 88 -103.86 -42.86 -12.10
CA VAL A 88 -103.18 -41.59 -11.84
C VAL A 88 -102.99 -40.79 -13.12
N ILE A 89 -102.57 -41.47 -14.20
CA ILE A 89 -102.46 -40.85 -15.52
C ILE A 89 -103.82 -40.36 -16.00
N LYS A 90 -104.88 -41.16 -15.83
CA LYS A 90 -106.24 -40.72 -16.17
C LYS A 90 -106.62 -39.43 -15.43
N ASP A 91 -106.35 -39.35 -14.12
CA ASP A 91 -106.69 -38.18 -13.33
C ASP A 91 -105.91 -36.93 -13.78
N ILE A 92 -104.62 -37.09 -14.13
CA ILE A 92 -103.79 -36.02 -14.72
C ILE A 92 -104.34 -35.57 -16.09
N LEU A 93 -104.71 -36.51 -16.97
CA LEU A 93 -105.26 -36.21 -18.29
C LEU A 93 -106.62 -35.49 -18.17
N GLY A 94 -107.50 -35.97 -17.28
CA GLY A 94 -108.80 -35.34 -17.01
C GLY A 94 -108.67 -33.93 -16.43
N ALA A 95 -107.80 -33.74 -15.43
CA ALA A 95 -107.50 -32.41 -14.88
C ALA A 95 -106.88 -31.46 -15.92
N SER A 96 -106.25 -32.00 -16.96
CA SER A 96 -105.68 -31.25 -18.08
C SER A 96 -106.71 -30.86 -19.15
N GLY A 97 -107.99 -31.12 -18.93
CA GLY A 97 -109.09 -30.78 -19.83
C GLY A 97 -109.27 -31.77 -21.00
N ILE A 98 -108.69 -32.98 -20.90
CA ILE A 98 -108.92 -34.05 -21.86
C ILE A 98 -110.17 -34.82 -21.42
N ASP A 99 -111.19 -34.84 -22.26
CA ASP A 99 -112.42 -35.57 -21.97
C ASP A 99 -112.12 -37.07 -21.82
N ILE A 100 -112.43 -37.61 -20.65
CA ILE A 100 -112.23 -39.01 -20.29
C ILE A 100 -113.56 -39.75 -20.49
N PRO A 101 -113.67 -40.66 -21.47
CA PRO A 101 -114.89 -41.43 -21.66
C PRO A 101 -115.17 -42.36 -20.47
N ASP A 102 -116.44 -42.60 -20.17
CA ASP A 102 -116.86 -43.48 -19.05
C ASP A 102 -116.25 -44.88 -19.12
N TRP A 103 -116.09 -45.44 -20.33
CA TRP A 103 -115.48 -46.76 -20.52
C TRP A 103 -114.01 -46.80 -20.08
N LEU A 104 -113.28 -45.70 -20.24
CA LEU A 104 -111.87 -45.59 -19.82
C LEU A 104 -111.76 -45.43 -18.29
N SER A 105 -112.70 -44.70 -17.69
CA SER A 105 -112.82 -44.61 -16.23
C SER A 105 -113.09 -45.97 -15.60
N ASN A 106 -113.87 -46.83 -16.24
CA ASN A 106 -114.12 -48.20 -15.79
C ASN A 106 -112.90 -49.11 -15.99
N LEU A 107 -112.23 -49.03 -17.14
CA LEU A 107 -111.02 -49.83 -17.44
C LEU A 107 -109.87 -49.53 -16.47
N THR A 108 -109.62 -48.25 -16.20
CA THR A 108 -108.62 -47.81 -15.22
C THR A 108 -108.99 -48.17 -13.78
N GLY A 109 -110.28 -48.37 -13.49
CA GLY A 109 -110.81 -48.86 -12.22
C GLY A 109 -110.82 -50.39 -12.07
N GLY A 110 -110.26 -51.13 -13.04
CA GLY A 110 -110.12 -52.59 -12.99
C GLY A 110 -111.33 -53.38 -13.54
N ALA A 111 -112.27 -52.73 -14.23
CA ALA A 111 -113.38 -53.44 -14.86
C ALA A 111 -112.89 -54.32 -16.02
N SER A 112 -113.40 -55.56 -16.10
CA SER A 112 -113.05 -56.51 -17.16
C SER A 112 -113.90 -56.29 -18.41
N PHE A 113 -113.24 -56.13 -19.56
CA PHE A 113 -113.86 -56.10 -20.89
C PHE A 113 -113.50 -57.37 -21.68
N PHE A 114 -114.20 -57.64 -22.78
CA PHE A 114 -113.98 -58.86 -23.59
C PHE A 114 -112.57 -58.94 -24.15
N CYS A 115 -112.06 -57.81 -24.63
CA CYS A 115 -110.66 -57.61 -25.01
C CYS A 115 -110.29 -56.19 -24.61
N SER A 116 -109.22 -56.02 -23.86
CA SER A 116 -108.73 -54.70 -23.49
C SER A 116 -107.22 -54.69 -23.32
N ASP A 117 -106.60 -53.61 -23.76
CA ASP A 117 -105.23 -53.28 -23.43
C ASP A 117 -105.19 -51.86 -22.87
N ILE A 118 -104.30 -51.64 -21.91
CA ILE A 118 -104.08 -50.32 -21.32
C ILE A 118 -102.61 -50.19 -20.95
N THR A 119 -101.94 -49.29 -21.68
CA THR A 119 -100.52 -49.02 -21.52
C THR A 119 -100.35 -47.58 -21.02
N PRO A 120 -99.87 -47.41 -19.76
CA PRO A 120 -99.47 -46.10 -19.27
C PRO A 120 -98.15 -45.68 -19.92
N VAL A 121 -98.06 -44.40 -20.30
CA VAL A 121 -96.85 -43.78 -20.82
C VAL A 121 -96.42 -42.68 -19.85
N PHE A 122 -95.26 -42.86 -19.24
CA PHE A 122 -94.61 -41.81 -18.48
C PHE A 122 -93.15 -41.70 -18.89
N ASN A 123 -92.78 -40.53 -19.39
CA ASN A 123 -91.40 -40.20 -19.74
C ASN A 123 -91.08 -38.85 -19.11
N ALA A 124 -90.01 -38.79 -18.31
CA ALA A 124 -89.54 -37.54 -17.75
C ALA A 124 -88.05 -37.36 -18.02
N SER A 125 -87.64 -36.15 -18.38
CA SER A 125 -86.26 -35.81 -18.66
C SER A 125 -85.91 -34.48 -18.03
N ALA A 126 -84.69 -34.40 -17.52
CA ALA A 126 -84.18 -33.19 -16.93
C ALA A 126 -82.72 -32.99 -17.35
N SER A 127 -82.37 -31.75 -17.68
CA SER A 127 -81.02 -31.34 -18.03
C SER A 127 -80.74 -29.96 -17.45
N ILE A 128 -79.53 -29.77 -16.92
CA ILE A 128 -79.09 -28.50 -16.37
C ILE A 128 -77.56 -28.38 -16.50
N ASN A 129 -77.07 -27.21 -16.90
CA ASN A 129 -75.65 -26.85 -16.82
C ASN A 129 -75.43 -25.93 -15.64
N VAL A 130 -74.74 -26.43 -14.61
CA VAL A 130 -74.52 -25.70 -13.36
C VAL A 130 -73.04 -25.47 -13.12
N GLY A 131 -72.71 -24.31 -12.57
CA GLY A 131 -71.35 -24.01 -12.16
C GLY A 131 -71.18 -22.58 -11.71
N GLY A 132 -69.96 -22.07 -11.84
CA GLY A 132 -69.60 -20.75 -11.36
C GLY A 132 -68.15 -20.42 -11.66
N TYR A 133 -67.78 -19.19 -11.34
CA TYR A 133 -66.48 -18.64 -11.68
C TYR A 133 -65.95 -17.70 -10.60
N TYR A 134 -64.62 -17.64 -10.53
CA TYR A 134 -63.87 -16.59 -9.88
C TYR A 134 -63.19 -15.73 -10.94
N GLN A 135 -63.14 -14.42 -10.73
CA GLN A 135 -62.38 -13.51 -11.56
C GLN A 135 -61.69 -12.45 -10.68
N THR A 136 -60.38 -12.30 -10.84
CA THR A 136 -59.62 -11.25 -10.18
C THR A 136 -59.85 -9.92 -10.88
N LYS A 137 -60.24 -8.89 -10.13
CA LYS A 137 -60.49 -7.54 -10.64
C LYS A 137 -59.27 -6.63 -10.51
N SER A 138 -58.61 -6.69 -9.36
CA SER A 138 -57.41 -5.92 -9.07
C SER A 138 -56.57 -6.62 -8.00
N VAL A 139 -55.28 -6.28 -7.98
CA VAL A 139 -54.35 -6.65 -6.93
C VAL A 139 -53.96 -5.37 -6.20
N GLY A 140 -54.12 -5.35 -4.88
CA GLY A 140 -53.75 -4.21 -4.04
C GLY A 140 -52.24 -4.04 -3.89
N THR A 141 -51.85 -3.13 -3.02
CA THR A 141 -50.44 -2.85 -2.73
C THR A 141 -49.91 -3.70 -1.57
N SER A 142 -48.60 -3.70 -1.38
CA SER A 142 -47.89 -4.45 -0.33
C SER A 142 -46.82 -3.62 0.33
N ASN A 143 -46.51 -3.93 1.58
CA ASN A 143 -45.36 -3.37 2.28
C ASN A 143 -44.25 -4.41 2.33
N VAL A 144 -43.04 -4.06 1.89
CA VAL A 144 -41.86 -4.92 1.92
C VAL A 144 -40.79 -4.26 2.78
N GLU A 145 -40.35 -4.96 3.82
CA GLU A 145 -39.26 -4.52 4.71
C GLU A 145 -38.16 -5.57 4.71
N VAL A 146 -36.95 -5.15 4.34
CA VAL A 146 -35.72 -5.93 4.42
C VAL A 146 -34.82 -5.28 5.46
N ILE A 147 -34.38 -6.06 6.45
CA ILE A 147 -33.43 -5.65 7.50
C ILE A 147 -32.34 -6.71 7.56
N TYR A 148 -31.12 -6.36 7.14
CA TYR A 148 -30.03 -7.32 6.98
C TYR A 148 -28.74 -6.79 7.63
N PRO A 149 -28.60 -6.97 8.97
CA PRO A 149 -27.42 -6.49 9.68
C PRO A 149 -26.24 -7.44 9.43
N VAL A 150 -25.09 -6.88 9.07
CA VAL A 150 -23.86 -7.64 8.78
C VAL A 150 -22.64 -6.93 9.34
N LYS A 151 -21.60 -7.69 9.62
CA LYS A 151 -20.27 -7.16 9.90
C LYS A 151 -19.36 -7.47 8.71
N VAL A 152 -18.85 -6.43 8.07
CA VAL A 152 -17.93 -6.53 6.94
C VAL A 152 -16.50 -6.40 7.45
N PHE A 153 -15.60 -7.22 6.92
CA PHE A 153 -14.17 -7.21 7.20
C PHE A 153 -13.40 -6.95 5.91
N VAL A 154 -12.43 -6.05 5.96
CA VAL A 154 -11.46 -5.85 4.88
C VAL A 154 -10.06 -5.86 5.49
N GLU A 155 -9.18 -6.65 4.88
CA GLU A 155 -7.78 -6.82 5.26
C GLU A 155 -6.88 -6.36 4.11
N PHE A 156 -5.91 -5.51 4.43
CA PHE A 156 -4.96 -4.91 3.49
C PHE A 156 -3.55 -5.51 3.69
N PRO A 157 -2.62 -5.33 2.75
CA PRO A 157 -1.22 -5.67 2.99
C PRO A 157 -0.68 -4.97 4.24
N GLU A 158 0.24 -5.62 4.92
CA GLU A 158 1.00 -5.02 6.02
C GLU A 158 1.84 -3.84 5.48
N GLU A 159 1.88 -2.74 6.23
CA GLU A 159 2.72 -1.58 5.89
C GLU A 159 4.19 -2.03 5.76
N ASN A 160 4.91 -1.47 4.77
CA ASN A 160 6.32 -1.78 4.51
C ASN A 160 6.60 -3.26 4.14
N THR A 161 5.62 -3.95 3.56
CA THR A 161 5.79 -5.35 3.06
C THR A 161 5.73 -5.51 1.54
N PHE A 162 5.63 -4.40 0.82
CA PHE A 162 5.62 -4.34 -0.63
C PHE A 162 6.30 -3.05 -1.10
N ALA A 163 6.86 -3.06 -2.30
CA ALA A 163 7.43 -1.89 -2.95
C ALA A 163 6.57 -1.40 -4.13
N CYS A 164 6.99 -0.30 -4.72
CA CYS A 164 6.51 0.17 -6.01
C CYS A 164 6.56 -0.92 -7.09
N GLY A 165 5.42 -1.15 -7.76
CA GLY A 165 5.30 -2.17 -8.82
C GLY A 165 4.93 -3.58 -8.34
N ASP A 166 4.95 -3.84 -7.03
CA ASP A 166 4.61 -5.15 -6.47
C ASP A 166 3.11 -5.43 -6.50
N LEU A 167 2.75 -6.71 -6.37
CA LEU A 167 1.36 -7.13 -6.22
C LEU A 167 0.93 -7.10 -4.75
N ILE A 168 -0.09 -6.32 -4.44
CA ILE A 168 -0.75 -6.28 -3.15
C ILE A 168 -2.04 -7.09 -3.14
N LYS A 169 -2.37 -7.71 -2.00
CA LYS A 169 -3.60 -8.49 -1.80
C LYS A 169 -4.54 -7.80 -0.81
N ILE A 170 -5.77 -7.55 -1.23
CA ILE A 170 -6.84 -6.99 -0.38
C ILE A 170 -7.94 -8.04 -0.24
N THR A 171 -8.16 -8.55 0.96
CA THR A 171 -9.14 -9.63 1.21
C THR A 171 -10.39 -9.08 1.86
N THR A 172 -11.57 -9.55 1.44
CA THR A 172 -12.85 -9.20 2.06
C THR A 172 -13.56 -10.42 2.61
N SER A 173 -14.28 -10.23 3.72
CA SER A 173 -15.23 -11.23 4.22
C SER A 173 -16.38 -10.54 4.94
N TYR A 174 -17.41 -11.30 5.29
CA TYR A 174 -18.51 -10.79 6.11
C TYR A 174 -19.07 -11.88 7.02
N SER A 175 -19.75 -11.44 8.08
CA SER A 175 -20.57 -12.30 8.92
C SER A 175 -21.94 -11.64 9.12
N ILE A 176 -22.99 -12.44 9.21
CA ILE A 176 -24.35 -11.94 9.43
C ILE A 176 -24.53 -11.72 10.92
N LEU A 177 -24.93 -10.51 11.30
CA LEU A 177 -25.27 -10.20 12.68
C LEU A 177 -26.67 -10.76 12.97
N GLU A 178 -26.87 -11.26 14.19
CA GLU A 178 -28.14 -11.85 14.63
C GLU A 178 -28.71 -12.90 13.64
N PRO A 179 -27.98 -14.00 13.33
CA PRO A 179 -28.41 -14.98 12.34
C PRO A 179 -29.81 -15.56 12.61
N THR A 180 -30.20 -15.68 13.89
CA THR A 180 -31.48 -16.23 14.34
C THR A 180 -32.66 -15.25 14.30
N ASN A 181 -32.43 -13.96 14.01
CA ASN A 181 -33.50 -12.96 13.97
C ASN A 181 -34.43 -13.21 12.77
N LYS A 182 -35.73 -13.38 13.05
CA LYS A 182 -36.78 -13.67 12.05
C LYS A 182 -37.34 -12.43 11.36
N ASN A 183 -36.94 -11.23 11.77
CA ASN A 183 -37.45 -9.96 11.24
C ASN A 183 -36.66 -9.43 10.03
N LYS A 184 -35.89 -10.28 9.34
CA LYS A 184 -35.01 -9.87 8.24
C LYS A 184 -35.73 -9.61 6.92
N LEU A 185 -36.87 -10.26 6.72
CA LEU A 185 -37.79 -10.02 5.63
C LEU A 185 -39.21 -10.03 6.18
N LYS A 186 -39.96 -8.96 5.94
CA LYS A 186 -41.39 -8.89 6.22
C LYS A 186 -42.12 -8.40 4.99
N VAL A 187 -43.20 -9.09 4.64
CA VAL A 187 -44.08 -8.70 3.54
C VAL A 187 -45.51 -8.67 4.05
N THR A 188 -46.20 -7.54 3.91
CA THR A 188 -47.66 -7.51 4.01
C THR A 188 -48.21 -7.87 2.64
N PRO A 189 -48.87 -9.04 2.45
CA PRO A 189 -49.34 -9.43 1.14
C PRO A 189 -50.45 -8.48 0.66
N PRO A 190 -50.69 -8.38 -0.66
CA PRO A 190 -51.75 -7.53 -1.19
C PRO A 190 -53.12 -8.17 -0.98
N PHE A 191 -54.17 -7.35 -0.88
CA PHE A 191 -55.54 -7.84 -1.01
C PHE A 191 -55.82 -8.12 -2.49
N ILE A 192 -56.47 -9.24 -2.80
CA ILE A 192 -56.88 -9.58 -4.17
C ILE A 192 -58.39 -9.38 -4.29
N THR A 193 -58.81 -8.36 -5.03
CA THR A 193 -60.23 -8.08 -5.28
C THR A 193 -60.80 -9.14 -6.21
N GLN A 194 -61.88 -9.79 -5.78
CA GLN A 194 -62.44 -10.93 -6.50
C GLN A 194 -63.93 -10.75 -6.77
N GLU A 195 -64.30 -11.05 -8.00
CA GLU A 195 -65.68 -11.21 -8.43
C GLU A 195 -66.01 -12.70 -8.49
N ILE A 196 -67.18 -13.06 -7.96
CA ILE A 196 -67.70 -14.42 -7.98
C ILE A 196 -69.04 -14.40 -8.69
N GLY A 197 -69.26 -15.35 -9.59
CA GLY A 197 -70.52 -15.46 -10.31
C GLY A 197 -70.94 -16.91 -10.54
N ALA A 198 -72.22 -17.09 -10.84
CA ALA A 198 -72.81 -18.37 -11.19
C ALA A 198 -72.74 -18.64 -12.70
N VAL A 199 -72.83 -19.91 -13.08
CA VAL A 199 -73.09 -20.37 -14.44
C VAL A 199 -74.32 -21.26 -14.37
N LEU A 200 -75.42 -20.85 -15.01
CA LEU A 200 -76.65 -21.61 -15.08
C LEU A 200 -77.24 -21.52 -16.49
N ASN A 201 -77.09 -22.58 -17.29
CA ASN A 201 -77.56 -22.62 -18.68
C ASN A 201 -78.23 -23.97 -18.97
N ASN A 202 -78.87 -24.09 -20.14
CA ASN A 202 -79.51 -25.33 -20.63
C ASN A 202 -80.42 -26.02 -19.59
N LEU A 203 -81.16 -25.22 -18.82
CA LEU A 203 -82.16 -25.74 -17.90
C LEU A 203 -83.37 -26.20 -18.71
N SER A 204 -83.64 -27.49 -18.65
CA SER A 204 -84.83 -28.09 -19.25
C SER A 204 -85.38 -29.19 -18.36
N PHE A 205 -86.68 -29.16 -18.14
CA PHE A 205 -87.42 -30.24 -17.52
C PHE A 205 -88.64 -30.54 -18.39
N ASP A 206 -88.75 -31.78 -18.87
CA ASP A 206 -89.87 -32.24 -19.69
C ASP A 206 -90.48 -33.47 -19.02
N ALA A 207 -91.79 -33.49 -18.81
CA ALA A 207 -92.53 -34.65 -18.31
C ALA A 207 -93.75 -34.90 -19.21
N GLU A 208 -93.91 -36.12 -19.70
CA GLU A 208 -95.04 -36.55 -20.51
C GLU A 208 -95.81 -37.64 -19.77
N PHE A 209 -97.13 -37.44 -19.65
CA PHE A 209 -98.07 -38.38 -19.08
C PHE A 209 -99.07 -38.76 -20.17
N GLY A 210 -99.23 -40.04 -20.46
CA GLY A 210 -100.10 -40.51 -21.54
C GLY A 210 -100.72 -41.85 -21.22
N LEU A 211 -101.89 -42.10 -21.80
CA LEU A 211 -102.58 -43.36 -21.67
C LEU A 211 -102.98 -43.81 -23.07
N ASP A 212 -102.48 -44.98 -23.46
CA ASP A 212 -102.94 -45.69 -24.66
C ASP A 212 -103.82 -46.86 -24.19
N ALA A 213 -105.09 -46.83 -24.54
CA ALA A 213 -106.05 -47.84 -24.13
C ALA A 213 -106.97 -48.22 -25.30
N GLU A 214 -107.19 -49.51 -25.45
CA GLU A 214 -108.23 -50.04 -26.33
C GLU A 214 -109.16 -50.96 -25.56
N VAL A 215 -110.47 -50.85 -25.83
CA VAL A 215 -111.46 -51.84 -25.38
C VAL A 215 -112.28 -52.27 -26.58
N GLY A 216 -112.48 -53.58 -26.74
CA GLY A 216 -113.35 -54.11 -27.78
C GLY A 216 -114.47 -54.97 -27.21
N PHE A 217 -115.50 -55.13 -28.02
CA PHE A 217 -116.68 -55.94 -27.72
C PHE A 217 -116.72 -57.12 -28.70
N GLY A 218 -116.86 -58.34 -28.19
CA GLY A 218 -116.72 -59.53 -29.02
C GLY A 218 -117.65 -60.66 -28.64
N VAL A 219 -117.58 -61.71 -29.46
CA VAL A 219 -118.26 -62.99 -29.25
C VAL A 219 -117.21 -64.09 -29.32
N SER A 220 -117.29 -65.07 -28.43
CA SER A 220 -116.40 -66.24 -28.47
C SER A 220 -117.03 -67.31 -29.37
N VAL A 221 -116.36 -67.68 -30.46
CA VAL A 221 -116.83 -68.74 -31.37
C VAL A 221 -115.75 -69.81 -31.46
N ALA A 222 -116.07 -71.01 -30.96
CA ALA A 222 -115.19 -72.19 -30.99
C ALA A 222 -113.78 -71.97 -30.39
N GLY A 223 -113.68 -71.21 -29.29
CA GLY A 223 -112.43 -71.00 -28.56
C GLY A 223 -111.48 -69.98 -29.21
N VAL A 224 -111.87 -69.33 -30.29
CA VAL A 224 -111.17 -68.16 -30.87
C VAL A 224 -111.95 -66.91 -30.50
N GLU A 225 -111.32 -66.02 -29.73
CA GLU A 225 -111.90 -64.73 -29.38
C GLU A 225 -111.71 -63.73 -30.53
N ILE A 226 -112.81 -63.28 -31.12
CA ILE A 226 -112.80 -62.27 -32.17
C ILE A 226 -113.19 -60.93 -31.53
N CYS A 227 -112.19 -60.07 -31.33
CA CYS A 227 -112.38 -58.72 -30.82
C CYS A 227 -112.85 -57.79 -31.95
N SER A 228 -114.07 -57.25 -31.86
CA SER A 228 -114.67 -56.36 -32.86
C SER A 228 -115.09 -55.02 -32.24
N ASN A 229 -115.32 -53.98 -33.05
CA ASN A 229 -115.78 -52.66 -32.58
C ASN A 229 -114.93 -52.05 -31.45
N LYS A 230 -113.60 -51.98 -31.64
CA LYS A 230 -112.68 -51.41 -30.67
C LYS A 230 -112.89 -49.89 -30.51
N LEU A 231 -112.94 -49.43 -29.27
CA LEU A 231 -112.79 -48.03 -28.89
C LEU A 231 -111.34 -47.79 -28.50
N TYR A 232 -110.80 -46.64 -28.89
CA TYR A 232 -109.41 -46.27 -28.68
C TYR A 232 -109.32 -44.96 -27.90
N PHE A 233 -108.34 -44.89 -27.01
CA PHE A 233 -107.92 -43.68 -26.33
C PHE A 233 -106.40 -43.63 -26.33
N ASP A 234 -105.83 -42.82 -27.21
CA ASP A 234 -104.41 -42.47 -27.19
C ASP A 234 -104.33 -40.95 -26.99
N LYS A 235 -104.19 -40.55 -25.74
CA LYS A 235 -104.03 -39.14 -25.38
C LYS A 235 -102.87 -38.97 -24.43
N LYS A 236 -102.16 -37.86 -24.63
CA LYS A 236 -100.97 -37.48 -23.87
C LYS A 236 -101.06 -36.03 -23.44
N LYS A 237 -100.44 -35.74 -22.30
CA LYS A 237 -100.21 -34.41 -21.78
C LYS A 237 -98.72 -34.25 -21.47
N SER A 238 -98.08 -33.31 -22.14
CA SER A 238 -96.69 -32.97 -21.90
C SER A 238 -96.60 -31.65 -21.12
N PHE A 239 -95.71 -31.62 -20.15
CA PHE A 239 -95.28 -30.46 -19.38
C PHE A 239 -93.84 -30.20 -19.76
N SER A 240 -93.55 -29.01 -20.29
CA SER A 240 -92.20 -28.61 -20.69
C SER A 240 -91.84 -27.30 -20.01
N PHE A 241 -90.73 -27.31 -19.30
CA PHE A 241 -90.15 -26.15 -18.64
C PHE A 241 -88.75 -25.90 -19.20
N LYS A 242 -88.65 -24.88 -20.06
CA LYS A 242 -87.41 -24.45 -20.74
C LYS A 242 -87.31 -22.92 -20.72
N PRO A 243 -87.06 -22.30 -19.56
CA PRO A 243 -87.03 -20.85 -19.45
C PRO A 243 -85.87 -20.27 -20.26
N THR A 244 -86.06 -19.08 -20.82
CA THR A 244 -84.93 -18.29 -21.33
C THR A 244 -84.21 -17.69 -20.15
N ILE A 245 -83.03 -18.22 -19.82
CA ILE A 245 -82.23 -17.73 -18.69
C ILE A 245 -81.47 -16.48 -19.13
N PRO A 246 -81.67 -15.31 -18.49
CA PRO A 246 -80.87 -14.13 -18.78
C PRO A 246 -79.41 -14.35 -18.36
N ASN A 247 -78.47 -13.61 -18.96
CA ASN A 247 -77.09 -13.61 -18.47
C ASN A 247 -77.07 -13.18 -17.00
N LEU A 248 -76.69 -14.09 -16.12
CA LEU A 248 -76.63 -13.81 -14.69
C LEU A 248 -75.53 -12.78 -14.42
N PRO A 249 -75.83 -11.70 -13.67
CA PRO A 249 -74.78 -10.80 -13.20
C PRO A 249 -73.87 -11.55 -12.21
N PRO A 250 -72.70 -10.98 -11.88
CA PRO A 250 -71.90 -11.46 -10.77
C PRO A 250 -72.74 -11.56 -9.49
N LEU A 251 -72.43 -12.51 -8.62
CA LEU A 251 -73.14 -12.66 -7.35
C LEU A 251 -72.65 -11.63 -6.34
N VAL A 252 -71.33 -11.56 -6.19
CA VAL A 252 -70.67 -10.65 -5.25
C VAL A 252 -69.27 -10.29 -5.76
N THR A 253 -68.86 -9.06 -5.48
CA THR A 253 -67.46 -8.62 -5.59
C THR A 253 -66.96 -8.28 -4.20
N VAL A 254 -65.83 -8.85 -3.79
CA VAL A 254 -65.22 -8.62 -2.49
C VAL A 254 -63.87 -7.94 -2.68
N CYS A 255 -63.68 -6.82 -1.98
CA CYS A 255 -62.53 -5.92 -2.05
C CYS A 255 -61.98 -5.63 -0.64
N GLU A 256 -60.83 -4.96 -0.58
CA GLU A 256 -60.15 -4.65 0.69
C GLU A 256 -61.02 -3.81 1.64
N GLN A 257 -61.82 -2.89 1.08
CA GLN A 257 -62.71 -2.00 1.86
C GLN A 257 -63.79 -2.75 2.63
N ALA A 258 -64.10 -4.01 2.27
CA ALA A 258 -65.07 -4.83 2.99
C ALA A 258 -64.56 -5.31 4.37
N PHE A 259 -63.30 -5.02 4.72
CA PHE A 259 -62.64 -5.44 5.94
C PHE A 259 -62.13 -4.24 6.75
N GLY A 260 -61.68 -4.48 7.98
CA GLY A 260 -61.12 -3.46 8.86
C GLY A 260 -62.11 -2.89 9.87
N THR A 261 -61.62 -1.97 10.71
CA THR A 261 -62.40 -1.35 11.78
C THR A 261 -63.48 -0.45 11.20
N GLY A 262 -64.75 -0.70 11.56
CA GLY A 262 -65.90 0.07 11.06
C GLY A 262 -66.44 -0.40 9.71
N ALA A 263 -65.90 -1.47 9.13
CA ALA A 263 -66.46 -2.10 7.94
C ALA A 263 -67.91 -2.57 8.20
N ASN A 264 -68.77 -2.30 7.22
CA ASN A 264 -70.18 -2.64 7.27
C ASN A 264 -70.68 -2.99 5.86
N GLU A 265 -71.98 -3.24 5.74
CA GLU A 265 -72.61 -3.66 4.48
C GLU A 265 -72.40 -2.65 3.34
N SER A 266 -72.40 -1.35 3.63
CA SER A 266 -72.09 -0.33 2.62
C SER A 266 -70.66 -0.47 2.10
N SER A 267 -69.70 -0.88 2.94
CA SER A 267 -68.32 -1.10 2.54
C SER A 267 -68.22 -2.27 1.54
N LEU A 268 -68.91 -3.39 1.79
CA LEU A 268 -68.99 -4.53 0.88
C LEU A 268 -69.66 -4.17 -0.45
N LEU A 269 -70.78 -3.45 -0.42
CA LEU A 269 -71.54 -3.08 -1.62
C LEU A 269 -70.83 -2.04 -2.50
N SER A 270 -69.82 -1.35 -1.94
CA SER A 270 -68.96 -0.42 -2.67
C SER A 270 -67.88 -1.09 -3.51
N CYS A 271 -67.64 -2.40 -3.32
CA CYS A 271 -66.62 -3.15 -4.05
C CYS A 271 -66.89 -3.33 -5.55
N SER A 272 -68.11 -3.05 -6.01
CA SER A 272 -68.49 -3.13 -7.42
C SER A 272 -68.36 -1.76 -8.10
N SER A 273 -67.72 -1.72 -9.28
CA SER A 273 -67.60 -0.49 -10.06
C SER A 273 -68.99 0.02 -10.51
N PRO A 274 -69.24 1.34 -10.53
CA PRO A 274 -70.48 1.91 -11.05
C PRO A 274 -70.77 1.55 -12.52
N THR A 275 -69.73 1.22 -13.29
CA THR A 275 -69.80 0.91 -14.73
C THR A 275 -69.97 -0.58 -15.04
N GLU A 276 -69.91 -1.45 -14.03
CA GLU A 276 -70.09 -2.90 -14.18
C GLU A 276 -71.54 -3.31 -13.87
N ALA A 277 -71.93 -4.51 -14.32
CA ALA A 277 -73.23 -5.08 -13.97
C ALA A 277 -73.33 -5.18 -12.44
N LYS A 278 -74.42 -4.63 -11.86
CA LYS A 278 -74.63 -4.64 -10.41
C LYS A 278 -74.68 -6.10 -9.91
N PRO A 279 -73.84 -6.48 -8.93
CA PRO A 279 -73.90 -7.83 -8.40
C PRO A 279 -75.27 -8.15 -7.82
N LEU A 280 -75.67 -9.43 -7.86
CA LEU A 280 -76.98 -9.89 -7.39
C LEU A 280 -77.21 -9.52 -5.92
N LEU A 281 -76.18 -9.59 -5.08
CA LEU A 281 -76.23 -9.13 -3.69
C LEU A 281 -76.69 -7.67 -3.55
N LYS A 282 -76.23 -6.78 -4.44
CA LYS A 282 -76.58 -5.35 -4.41
C LYS A 282 -78.00 -5.09 -4.86
N LEU A 283 -78.51 -5.93 -5.77
CA LEU A 283 -79.92 -5.91 -6.17
C LEU A 283 -80.81 -6.43 -5.03
N GLY A 284 -80.41 -7.54 -4.39
CA GLY A 284 -81.09 -8.09 -3.21
C GLY A 284 -81.15 -7.09 -2.06
N GLN A 285 -80.04 -6.39 -1.78
CA GLN A 285 -80.01 -5.35 -0.74
C GLN A 285 -81.07 -4.27 -0.97
N PHE A 286 -81.24 -3.79 -2.19
CA PHE A 286 -82.23 -2.75 -2.49
C PHE A 286 -83.66 -3.17 -2.10
N ILE A 287 -83.99 -4.45 -2.32
CA ILE A 287 -85.29 -5.02 -1.95
C ILE A 287 -85.40 -5.18 -0.43
N LEU A 288 -84.33 -5.62 0.22
CA LEU A 288 -84.29 -5.76 1.67
C LEU A 288 -84.39 -4.41 2.39
N ASP A 289 -83.77 -3.36 1.86
CA ASP A 289 -83.84 -1.99 2.37
C ASP A 289 -85.27 -1.43 2.26
N ASP A 290 -85.96 -1.66 1.13
CA ASP A 290 -87.37 -1.30 0.96
C ASP A 290 -88.27 -2.04 1.96
N TYR A 291 -88.04 -3.34 2.16
CA TYR A 291 -88.76 -4.12 3.17
C TYR A 291 -88.49 -3.62 4.59
N ASN A 292 -87.24 -3.38 4.95
CA ASN A 292 -86.83 -2.82 6.24
C ASN A 292 -87.49 -1.47 6.50
N SER A 293 -87.56 -0.61 5.48
CA SER A 293 -88.24 0.69 5.54
C SER A 293 -89.74 0.54 5.80
N ARG A 294 -90.42 -0.38 5.09
CA ARG A 294 -91.86 -0.63 5.24
C ARG A 294 -92.24 -1.27 6.57
N HIS A 295 -91.38 -2.11 7.13
CA HIS A 295 -91.68 -2.91 8.34
C HIS A 295 -90.92 -2.47 9.59
N ASN A 296 -90.10 -1.40 9.50
CA ASN A 296 -89.24 -0.92 10.58
C ASN A 296 -88.31 -2.02 11.16
N THR A 297 -87.76 -2.86 10.27
CA THR A 297 -86.79 -3.92 10.60
C THR A 297 -85.37 -3.51 10.23
N LYS A 298 -84.36 -4.31 10.61
CA LYS A 298 -82.93 -4.06 10.34
C LYS A 298 -82.20 -5.31 9.84
N TYR A 299 -82.85 -6.06 8.95
CA TYR A 299 -82.23 -7.23 8.35
C TYR A 299 -81.07 -6.81 7.43
N THR A 300 -80.03 -7.63 7.36
CA THR A 300 -78.82 -7.40 6.55
C THR A 300 -78.43 -8.70 5.85
N PHE A 301 -77.85 -8.62 4.66
CA PHE A 301 -77.28 -9.80 3.99
C PHE A 301 -75.88 -10.14 4.50
N ALA A 302 -75.16 -9.18 5.08
CA ALA A 302 -73.79 -9.40 5.53
C ALA A 302 -73.61 -9.09 7.02
N THR A 303 -72.89 -9.98 7.70
CA THR A 303 -72.38 -9.76 9.05
C THR A 303 -70.86 -9.70 9.03
N PHE A 304 -70.28 -9.01 10.01
CA PHE A 304 -68.85 -8.74 10.12
C PHE A 304 -68.34 -9.25 11.48
N PRO A 305 -68.15 -10.58 11.64
CA PRO A 305 -67.82 -11.17 12.94
C PRO A 305 -66.54 -10.62 13.57
N ASN A 306 -65.60 -10.15 12.73
CA ASN A 306 -64.38 -9.47 13.12
C ASN A 306 -63.83 -8.65 11.93
N ILE A 307 -62.78 -7.87 12.18
CA ILE A 307 -62.15 -7.01 11.16
C ILE A 307 -61.57 -7.76 9.94
N ASN A 308 -61.45 -9.09 9.99
CA ASN A 308 -60.83 -9.92 8.96
C ASN A 308 -61.80 -10.89 8.27
N THR A 309 -63.09 -10.87 8.63
CA THR A 309 -64.07 -11.84 8.14
C THR A 309 -65.37 -11.16 7.76
N VAL A 310 -65.87 -11.46 6.56
CA VAL A 310 -67.21 -11.08 6.10
C VAL A 310 -68.00 -12.36 5.89
N VAL A 311 -69.19 -12.43 6.47
CA VAL A 311 -70.12 -13.55 6.29
C VAL A 311 -71.37 -13.02 5.61
N ILE A 312 -71.70 -13.55 4.46
CA ILE A 312 -72.93 -13.27 3.73
C ILE A 312 -73.90 -14.40 4.02
N ALA A 313 -75.08 -14.06 4.51
CA ALA A 313 -76.17 -14.99 4.76
C ALA A 313 -77.49 -14.23 4.59
N PRO A 314 -78.45 -14.73 3.78
CA PRO A 314 -79.75 -14.11 3.66
C PRO A 314 -80.48 -14.14 5.02
N PRO A 315 -81.23 -13.10 5.39
CA PRO A 315 -82.04 -13.11 6.61
C PRO A 315 -83.26 -14.02 6.48
N ASP A 316 -83.57 -14.78 7.53
CA ASP A 316 -84.83 -15.52 7.65
C ASP A 316 -85.98 -14.57 8.06
N PHE A 317 -87.04 -14.52 7.26
CA PHE A 317 -88.24 -13.75 7.58
C PHE A 317 -89.19 -14.56 8.47
N ALA A 318 -89.71 -13.95 9.54
CA ALA A 318 -90.74 -14.55 10.38
C ALA A 318 -92.09 -14.59 9.63
N THR A 319 -92.38 -15.69 8.94
CA THR A 319 -93.66 -16.08 8.29
C THR A 319 -94.68 -14.94 8.11
N SER A 320 -94.38 -13.97 7.25
CA SER A 320 -95.32 -12.91 6.85
C SER A 320 -95.69 -13.05 5.38
N LEU A 321 -96.96 -12.80 5.04
CA LEU A 321 -97.48 -12.91 3.66
C LEU A 321 -96.86 -11.89 2.68
N ASP A 322 -96.12 -10.90 3.19
CA ASP A 322 -95.49 -9.81 2.45
C ASP A 322 -93.94 -9.85 2.45
N ALA A 323 -93.35 -10.95 2.91
CA ALA A 323 -91.90 -11.15 2.86
C ALA A 323 -91.40 -11.18 1.39
N PRO A 324 -90.33 -10.44 1.05
CA PRO A 324 -89.80 -10.42 -0.30
C PRO A 324 -89.03 -11.71 -0.60
N THR A 325 -89.17 -12.22 -1.82
CA THR A 325 -88.26 -13.24 -2.34
C THR A 325 -86.88 -12.63 -2.51
N ILE A 326 -85.88 -13.18 -1.82
CA ILE A 326 -84.49 -12.74 -1.90
C ILE A 326 -83.59 -13.86 -2.43
N PRO A 327 -82.47 -13.52 -3.09
CA PRO A 327 -81.52 -14.53 -3.57
C PRO A 327 -80.90 -15.32 -2.40
N GLU A 328 -80.93 -16.65 -2.47
CA GLU A 328 -80.31 -17.51 -1.46
C GLU A 328 -78.83 -17.76 -1.77
N LEU A 329 -77.97 -16.96 -1.14
CA LEU A 329 -76.53 -17.07 -1.27
C LEU A 329 -75.85 -16.91 0.09
N GLU A 330 -75.04 -17.89 0.46
CA GLU A 330 -74.25 -17.90 1.69
C GLU A 330 -72.77 -17.86 1.36
N GLY A 331 -71.97 -17.09 2.10
CA GLY A 331 -70.54 -17.04 1.86
C GLY A 331 -69.72 -16.57 3.03
N VAL A 332 -68.47 -16.99 3.08
CA VAL A 332 -67.47 -16.55 4.06
C VAL A 332 -66.23 -16.08 3.30
N PHE A 333 -65.83 -14.84 3.57
CA PHE A 333 -64.66 -14.20 2.97
C PHE A 333 -63.69 -13.76 4.05
N LYS A 334 -62.39 -13.96 3.82
CA LYS A 334 -61.34 -13.64 4.78
C LYS A 334 -60.36 -12.61 4.20
N ASN A 335 -59.90 -11.69 5.03
CA ASN A 335 -58.87 -10.73 4.66
C ASN A 335 -57.50 -11.40 4.53
N THR A 336 -56.95 -11.42 3.31
CA THR A 336 -55.65 -12.05 3.01
C THR A 336 -54.46 -11.27 3.57
N GLN A 337 -54.61 -9.98 3.87
CA GLN A 337 -53.54 -9.14 4.43
C GLN A 337 -53.29 -9.42 5.92
N SER A 338 -54.29 -9.96 6.61
CA SER A 338 -54.30 -10.15 8.06
C SER A 338 -53.68 -11.46 8.53
N TYR A 339 -53.34 -12.36 7.60
CA TYR A 339 -52.91 -13.71 7.93
C TYR A 339 -51.40 -13.76 8.24
N PRO A 340 -50.97 -14.45 9.31
CA PRO A 340 -49.56 -14.54 9.64
C PRO A 340 -48.81 -15.36 8.57
N LEU A 341 -47.86 -14.69 7.92
CA LEU A 341 -46.84 -15.36 7.11
C LEU A 341 -45.68 -15.78 8.02
N THR A 342 -44.97 -16.83 7.63
CA THR A 342 -43.84 -17.37 8.37
C THR A 342 -42.55 -17.01 7.66
N PHE A 343 -41.60 -16.46 8.42
CA PHE A 343 -40.23 -16.28 7.97
C PHE A 343 -39.46 -17.60 8.07
N SER A 344 -38.73 -17.92 7.01
CA SER A 344 -37.71 -18.96 6.98
C SER A 344 -36.50 -18.48 6.17
N SER A 345 -35.38 -19.18 6.31
CA SER A 345 -34.18 -18.90 5.53
C SER A 345 -33.41 -20.17 5.23
N ASP A 346 -32.75 -20.22 4.08
CA ASP A 346 -31.87 -21.34 3.70
C ASP A 346 -30.39 -21.01 3.99
N ASN A 347 -29.55 -22.04 4.14
CA ASN A 347 -28.08 -22.01 4.14
C ASN A 347 -27.46 -20.74 4.76
N GLU A 348 -27.39 -20.70 6.09
CA GLU A 348 -26.81 -19.57 6.84
C GLU A 348 -27.43 -18.20 6.50
N VAL A 349 -28.71 -18.16 6.11
CA VAL A 349 -29.47 -16.91 5.88
C VAL A 349 -29.16 -16.21 4.54
N LYS A 350 -28.54 -16.92 3.58
CA LYS A 350 -28.24 -16.39 2.22
C LYS A 350 -29.47 -16.27 1.31
N LYS A 351 -30.59 -16.86 1.70
CA LYS A 351 -31.90 -16.68 1.05
C LYS A 351 -32.96 -16.50 2.11
N LEU A 352 -33.65 -15.36 2.07
CA LEU A 352 -34.77 -15.03 2.97
C LEU A 352 -36.08 -15.43 2.31
N VAL A 353 -36.95 -16.10 3.04
CA VAL A 353 -38.27 -16.54 2.55
C VAL A 353 -39.34 -16.09 3.53
N TYR A 354 -40.41 -15.52 3.02
CA TYR A 354 -41.59 -15.13 3.80
C TYR A 354 -42.82 -15.70 3.10
N SER A 355 -43.43 -16.74 3.67
CA SER A 355 -44.44 -17.53 2.97
C SER A 355 -45.58 -17.99 3.88
N GLY A 356 -46.70 -18.38 3.27
CA GLY A 356 -47.88 -18.83 3.99
C GLY A 356 -48.98 -19.29 3.05
N SER A 357 -49.98 -19.97 3.61
CA SER A 357 -51.15 -20.43 2.84
C SER A 357 -52.40 -20.23 3.67
N GLN A 358 -53.45 -19.73 3.02
CA GLN A 358 -54.74 -19.48 3.64
C GLN A 358 -55.79 -20.32 2.92
N ASN A 359 -56.43 -21.20 3.68
CA ASN A 359 -57.48 -22.08 3.17
C ASN A 359 -58.85 -21.40 3.30
N ALA A 360 -59.69 -21.60 2.30
CA ALA A 360 -61.03 -21.02 2.21
C ALA A 360 -61.01 -19.51 2.50
N VAL A 361 -60.18 -18.78 1.74
CA VAL A 361 -60.19 -17.31 1.70
C VAL A 361 -61.54 -16.81 1.20
N SER A 362 -62.13 -17.56 0.27
CA SER A 362 -63.53 -17.47 -0.13
C SER A 362 -64.14 -18.86 -0.02
N LYS A 363 -65.34 -18.95 0.55
CA LYS A 363 -66.22 -20.12 0.45
C LYS A 363 -67.64 -19.61 0.23
N MET A 364 -68.27 -19.97 -0.88
CA MET A 364 -69.60 -19.52 -1.23
C MET A 364 -70.49 -20.70 -1.59
N SER A 365 -71.67 -20.79 -0.99
CA SER A 365 -72.76 -21.71 -1.30
C SER A 365 -73.90 -20.90 -1.90
N ILE A 366 -74.51 -21.41 -2.96
CA ILE A 366 -75.55 -20.69 -3.69
C ILE A 366 -76.67 -21.68 -3.93
N ASP A 367 -77.93 -21.32 -3.71
CA ASP A 367 -79.04 -22.04 -4.32
C ASP A 367 -79.41 -21.39 -5.66
N LEU A 368 -79.09 -22.07 -6.76
CA LEU A 368 -79.33 -21.56 -8.11
C LEU A 368 -80.82 -21.56 -8.49
N ILE A 369 -81.66 -22.37 -7.85
CA ILE A 369 -83.09 -22.44 -8.18
C ILE A 369 -83.85 -21.28 -7.53
N SER A 370 -83.49 -20.86 -6.31
CA SER A 370 -84.01 -19.63 -5.69
C SER A 370 -83.90 -18.39 -6.61
N PHE A 371 -82.91 -18.34 -7.51
CA PHE A 371 -82.75 -17.21 -8.44
C PHE A 371 -83.83 -17.17 -9.53
N LEU A 372 -84.41 -18.31 -9.88
CA LEU A 372 -85.53 -18.38 -10.81
C LEU A 372 -86.79 -17.82 -10.14
N ASP A 373 -87.02 -18.17 -8.86
CA ASP A 373 -88.10 -17.60 -8.06
C ASP A 373 -87.93 -16.09 -7.86
N TYR A 374 -86.73 -15.63 -7.54
CA TYR A 374 -86.39 -14.20 -7.50
C TYR A 374 -86.67 -13.50 -8.84
N SER A 375 -86.47 -14.19 -9.95
CA SER A 375 -86.76 -13.70 -11.31
C SER A 375 -88.24 -13.83 -11.71
N LYS A 376 -89.12 -14.21 -10.76
CA LYS A 376 -90.56 -14.44 -10.95
C LYS A 376 -90.90 -15.57 -11.94
N ILE A 377 -89.99 -16.53 -12.11
CA ILE A 377 -90.23 -17.75 -12.88
C ILE A 377 -90.69 -18.81 -11.88
N SER A 378 -91.92 -19.30 -12.01
CA SER A 378 -92.47 -20.33 -11.11
C SER A 378 -91.61 -21.60 -11.17
N THR A 379 -91.08 -22.03 -10.03
CA THR A 379 -90.27 -23.24 -9.87
C THR A 379 -91.10 -24.48 -9.54
N SER A 380 -92.37 -24.30 -9.17
CA SER A 380 -93.33 -25.38 -8.96
C SER A 380 -94.61 -25.16 -9.77
N TYR A 381 -95.23 -26.27 -10.21
CA TYR A 381 -96.50 -26.31 -10.92
C TYR A 381 -97.37 -27.43 -10.36
N SER A 382 -98.62 -27.11 -10.01
CA SER A 382 -99.60 -28.12 -9.64
C SER A 382 -100.15 -28.83 -10.87
N LEU A 383 -100.32 -30.14 -10.78
CA LEU A 383 -100.95 -30.96 -11.81
C LEU A 383 -102.49 -30.93 -11.75
N GLY A 384 -103.08 -30.14 -10.84
CA GLY A 384 -104.53 -29.97 -10.69
C GLY A 384 -105.21 -31.05 -9.85
N SER A 385 -106.39 -30.73 -9.30
CA SER A 385 -107.31 -31.66 -8.60
C SER A 385 -106.71 -32.57 -7.52
N GLY A 386 -105.57 -32.19 -6.93
CA GLY A 386 -104.86 -33.01 -5.92
C GLY A 386 -104.02 -34.16 -6.47
N ALA A 387 -103.78 -34.22 -7.80
CA ALA A 387 -103.03 -35.28 -8.48
C ALA A 387 -101.52 -35.25 -8.18
N GLY A 388 -100.96 -34.09 -7.85
CA GLY A 388 -99.54 -33.95 -7.53
C GLY A 388 -98.97 -32.57 -7.85
N ILE A 389 -97.66 -32.44 -7.68
CA ILE A 389 -96.86 -31.27 -8.03
C ILE A 389 -95.61 -31.68 -8.82
N VAL A 390 -95.19 -30.79 -9.71
CA VAL A 390 -93.88 -30.80 -10.36
C VAL A 390 -93.08 -29.65 -9.76
N ASP A 391 -91.86 -29.91 -9.34
CA ASP A 391 -90.93 -28.96 -8.73
C ASP A 391 -89.55 -29.07 -9.38
N LEU A 392 -88.86 -27.94 -9.55
CA LEU A 392 -87.50 -27.94 -10.07
C LEU A 392 -86.47 -28.42 -9.07
N GLY A 393 -86.74 -28.42 -7.76
CA GLY A 393 -85.85 -28.91 -6.70
C GLY A 393 -84.73 -27.94 -6.31
N ASP A 394 -83.68 -28.45 -5.66
CA ASP A 394 -82.58 -27.67 -5.09
C ASP A 394 -81.25 -27.89 -5.83
N VAL A 395 -80.56 -26.78 -6.17
CA VAL A 395 -79.26 -26.83 -6.85
C VAL A 395 -78.25 -25.98 -6.09
N ALA A 396 -77.47 -26.64 -5.23
CA ALA A 396 -76.58 -26.00 -4.28
C ALA A 396 -75.08 -26.23 -4.57
N PRO A 397 -74.45 -25.52 -5.54
CA PRO A 397 -73.00 -25.55 -5.70
C PRO A 397 -72.29 -24.73 -4.62
N VAL A 398 -71.19 -25.29 -4.11
CA VAL A 398 -70.27 -24.64 -3.19
C VAL A 398 -68.91 -24.46 -3.86
N PHE A 399 -68.35 -23.26 -3.75
CA PHE A 399 -67.08 -22.87 -4.36
C PHE A 399 -66.12 -22.42 -3.26
N THR A 400 -64.93 -22.98 -3.21
CA THR A 400 -63.90 -22.59 -2.23
C THR A 400 -62.62 -22.18 -2.93
N MET A 401 -61.96 -21.12 -2.46
CA MET A 401 -60.65 -20.69 -2.94
C MET A 401 -59.63 -20.71 -1.80
N ASN A 402 -58.51 -21.41 -2.02
CA ASN A 402 -57.31 -21.34 -1.19
C ASN A 402 -56.28 -20.42 -1.85
N GLN A 403 -55.49 -19.71 -1.05
CA GLN A 403 -54.43 -18.82 -1.54
C GLN A 403 -53.08 -19.18 -0.91
N HIS A 404 -52.05 -19.27 -1.75
CA HIS A 404 -50.68 -19.55 -1.36
C HIS A 404 -49.79 -18.36 -1.72
N MET A 405 -48.91 -17.96 -0.81
CA MET A 405 -48.05 -16.79 -0.93
C MET A 405 -46.61 -17.18 -0.63
N ASN A 406 -45.69 -16.80 -1.51
CA ASN A 406 -44.26 -17.04 -1.36
C ASN A 406 -43.47 -15.81 -1.82
N PHE A 407 -42.75 -15.19 -0.90
CA PHE A 407 -41.87 -14.06 -1.15
C PHE A 407 -40.44 -14.45 -0.82
N GLU A 408 -39.49 -14.24 -1.75
CA GLU A 408 -38.09 -14.64 -1.58
C GLU A 408 -37.16 -13.46 -1.85
N PHE A 409 -36.14 -13.28 -1.02
CA PHE A 409 -35.08 -12.30 -1.24
C PHE A 409 -33.71 -12.98 -1.16
N SER A 410 -32.87 -12.78 -2.16
CA SER A 410 -31.50 -13.31 -2.23
C SER A 410 -30.48 -12.18 -2.06
N PRO A 411 -30.05 -11.87 -0.81
CA PRO A 411 -29.11 -10.80 -0.51
C PRO A 411 -27.70 -11.08 -1.04
N THR A 412 -27.10 -10.07 -1.67
CA THR A 412 -25.68 -10.01 -2.06
C THR A 412 -25.08 -8.71 -1.49
N ILE A 413 -23.98 -8.84 -0.75
CA ILE A 413 -23.25 -7.72 -0.17
C ILE A 413 -22.16 -7.32 -1.15
N ASN A 414 -22.28 -6.13 -1.71
CA ASN A 414 -21.31 -5.59 -2.66
C ASN A 414 -20.40 -4.60 -1.92
N LEU A 415 -19.15 -4.52 -2.33
CA LEU A 415 -18.20 -3.51 -1.93
C LEU A 415 -17.63 -2.83 -3.16
N THR A 416 -17.43 -1.53 -3.07
CA THR A 416 -16.59 -0.77 -4.00
C THR A 416 -15.38 -0.30 -3.22
N ILE A 417 -14.21 -0.87 -3.51
CA ILE A 417 -12.93 -0.49 -2.90
C ILE A 417 -12.32 0.63 -3.74
N ASP A 418 -12.06 1.77 -3.12
CA ASP A 418 -11.31 2.87 -3.71
C ASP A 418 -9.84 2.69 -3.32
N LEU A 419 -9.00 2.30 -4.28
CA LEU A 419 -7.57 2.08 -4.10
C LEU A 419 -6.77 3.38 -3.92
N GLY A 420 -7.42 4.55 -3.95
CA GLY A 420 -6.80 5.87 -3.87
C GLY A 420 -6.20 6.33 -5.20
N GLU A 421 -5.51 5.44 -5.90
CA GLU A 421 -4.97 5.64 -7.25
C GLU A 421 -5.37 4.54 -8.23
N SER A 422 -5.18 4.79 -9.53
CA SER A 422 -5.49 3.81 -10.57
C SER A 422 -4.44 2.70 -10.60
N MET A 423 -4.86 1.46 -10.34
CA MET A 423 -3.99 0.28 -10.35
C MET A 423 -4.49 -0.75 -11.37
N LYS A 424 -3.58 -1.58 -11.91
CA LYS A 424 -3.99 -2.80 -12.62
C LYS A 424 -4.40 -3.83 -11.59
N TYR A 425 -5.56 -4.46 -11.73
CA TYR A 425 -6.08 -5.39 -10.73
C TYR A 425 -6.75 -6.62 -11.34
N GLU A 426 -6.86 -7.65 -10.51
CA GLU A 426 -7.61 -8.86 -10.76
C GLU A 426 -8.36 -9.27 -9.49
N VAL A 427 -9.63 -9.66 -9.64
CA VAL A 427 -10.54 -10.06 -8.57
C VAL A 427 -10.71 -11.57 -8.61
N PHE A 428 -10.53 -12.21 -7.46
CA PHE A 428 -10.62 -13.65 -7.30
C PHE A 428 -11.75 -14.02 -6.32
N ASN A 429 -12.35 -15.18 -6.53
CA ASN A 429 -13.27 -15.77 -5.57
C ASN A 429 -12.52 -16.56 -4.47
N ASN A 430 -13.26 -17.16 -3.54
CA ASN A 430 -12.70 -17.94 -2.43
C ASN A 430 -12.04 -19.27 -2.87
N GLU A 431 -12.09 -19.61 -4.15
CA GLU A 431 -11.49 -20.81 -4.76
C GLU A 431 -10.28 -20.44 -5.64
N ASP A 432 -9.76 -19.22 -5.48
CA ASP A 432 -8.65 -18.65 -6.26
C ASP A 432 -8.89 -18.61 -7.79
N ILE A 433 -10.16 -18.53 -8.20
CA ILE A 433 -10.55 -18.39 -9.61
C ILE A 433 -10.75 -16.91 -9.93
N SER A 434 -10.08 -16.43 -10.98
CA SER A 434 -10.26 -15.07 -11.49
C SER A 434 -11.68 -14.85 -12.02
N VAL A 435 -12.33 -13.81 -11.52
CA VAL A 435 -13.71 -13.44 -11.86
C VAL A 435 -13.74 -12.19 -12.74
N ARG A 436 -12.78 -11.27 -12.55
CA ARG A 436 -12.70 -10.00 -13.27
C ARG A 436 -11.28 -9.47 -13.22
N ASN A 437 -10.79 -8.88 -14.32
CA ASN A 437 -9.59 -8.07 -14.32
C ASN A 437 -9.86 -6.69 -14.91
N GLY A 438 -8.96 -5.75 -14.66
CA GLY A 438 -9.12 -4.39 -15.14
C GLY A 438 -7.97 -3.47 -14.76
N THR A 439 -8.16 -2.19 -15.03
CA THR A 439 -7.28 -1.11 -14.56
C THR A 439 -8.15 0.05 -14.16
N GLY A 440 -7.98 0.55 -12.93
CA GLY A 440 -8.80 1.62 -12.39
C GLY A 440 -8.56 1.83 -10.90
N ARG A 441 -9.20 2.88 -10.38
CA ARG A 441 -9.14 3.26 -8.97
C ARG A 441 -10.24 2.62 -8.12
N LEU A 442 -11.44 2.51 -8.69
CA LEU A 442 -12.59 1.90 -8.03
C LEU A 442 -12.73 0.45 -8.48
N VAL A 443 -12.81 -0.47 -7.51
CA VAL A 443 -12.92 -1.91 -7.76
C VAL A 443 -14.17 -2.46 -7.09
N ASP A 444 -15.16 -2.85 -7.91
CA ASP A 444 -16.39 -3.49 -7.44
C ASP A 444 -16.18 -4.99 -7.23
N ILE A 445 -16.52 -5.48 -6.04
CA ILE A 445 -16.42 -6.87 -5.62
C ILE A 445 -17.62 -7.30 -4.77
N VAL A 446 -17.83 -8.60 -4.65
CA VAL A 446 -18.78 -9.19 -3.69
C VAL A 446 -18.03 -9.61 -2.43
N ALA A 447 -18.61 -9.35 -1.26
CA ALA A 447 -18.00 -9.70 0.02
C ALA A 447 -17.64 -11.19 0.09
N GLY A 448 -16.36 -11.49 0.35
CA GLY A 448 -15.76 -12.83 0.25
C GLY A 448 -14.66 -12.91 -0.81
N GLN A 449 -14.77 -12.12 -1.88
CA GLN A 449 -13.73 -12.01 -2.90
C GLN A 449 -12.50 -11.25 -2.39
N TYR A 450 -11.38 -11.43 -3.09
CA TYR A 450 -10.16 -10.65 -2.84
C TYR A 450 -9.63 -10.01 -4.14
N ILE A 451 -8.89 -8.92 -3.98
CA ILE A 451 -8.26 -8.15 -5.06
C ILE A 451 -6.77 -8.43 -5.02
N MET A 452 -6.17 -8.76 -6.16
CA MET A 452 -4.73 -8.62 -6.41
C MET A 452 -4.53 -7.36 -7.25
N ALA A 453 -3.87 -6.35 -6.72
CA ALA A 453 -3.61 -5.10 -7.44
C ALA A 453 -2.09 -4.87 -7.57
N GLN A 454 -1.65 -4.40 -8.73
CA GLN A 454 -0.28 -3.98 -8.94
C GLN A 454 -0.10 -2.54 -8.45
N PHE A 455 0.68 -2.35 -7.39
CA PHE A 455 0.95 -1.06 -6.81
C PHE A 455 1.71 -0.16 -7.83
N PRO A 456 1.45 1.15 -7.89
CA PRO A 456 2.05 2.01 -8.92
C PRO A 456 3.58 1.98 -8.91
N GLN A 457 4.18 1.80 -10.10
CA GLN A 457 5.64 1.68 -10.25
C GLN A 457 6.41 2.95 -9.87
N ASN A 458 5.76 4.11 -9.94
CA ASN A 458 6.35 5.43 -9.71
C ASN A 458 5.93 6.07 -8.37
N CYS A 459 5.38 5.27 -7.44
CA CYS A 459 4.93 5.75 -6.14
C CYS A 459 5.63 4.98 -5.03
N SER A 460 6.35 5.69 -4.15
CA SER A 460 6.94 5.15 -2.91
C SER A 460 6.35 5.78 -1.66
N THR A 461 5.29 6.58 -1.78
CA THR A 461 4.65 7.25 -0.64
C THR A 461 3.29 6.62 -0.32
N PRO A 462 2.83 6.68 0.93
CA PRO A 462 1.54 6.11 1.32
C PRO A 462 0.34 6.66 0.53
N ILE A 463 -0.56 5.77 0.12
CA ILE A 463 -1.80 6.11 -0.60
C ILE A 463 -3.01 5.91 0.33
N ASN A 464 -3.81 6.97 0.50
CA ASN A 464 -5.07 6.89 1.22
C ASN A 464 -6.14 6.20 0.36
N ALA A 465 -6.70 5.13 0.89
CA ALA A 465 -7.70 4.31 0.23
C ALA A 465 -8.95 4.17 1.12
N SER A 466 -10.07 3.82 0.52
CA SER A 466 -11.37 3.78 1.20
C SER A 466 -12.32 2.82 0.51
N GLY A 467 -13.60 2.86 0.86
CA GLY A 467 -14.60 2.11 0.12
C GLY A 467 -16.01 2.41 0.55
N SER A 468 -16.94 1.74 -0.10
CA SER A 468 -18.35 1.73 0.29
C SER A 468 -18.91 0.33 0.17
N SER A 469 -20.02 0.06 0.86
CA SER A 469 -20.74 -1.20 0.76
C SER A 469 -22.23 -0.96 0.65
N TYR A 470 -22.89 -1.78 -0.14
CA TYR A 470 -24.33 -1.77 -0.34
C TYR A 470 -24.85 -3.19 -0.53
N LEU A 471 -26.09 -3.41 -0.07
CA LEU A 471 -26.81 -4.65 -0.30
C LEU A 471 -27.68 -4.52 -1.54
N ASN A 472 -27.58 -5.47 -2.46
CA ASN A 472 -28.58 -5.69 -3.49
C ASN A 472 -29.06 -7.14 -3.49
N GLY A 473 -30.13 -7.44 -4.23
CA GLY A 473 -30.62 -8.81 -4.34
C GLY A 473 -31.90 -8.92 -5.14
N ASN A 474 -32.16 -10.10 -5.68
CA ASN A 474 -33.40 -10.36 -6.40
C ASN A 474 -34.52 -10.67 -5.40
N PHE A 475 -35.62 -9.94 -5.49
CA PHE A 475 -36.85 -10.14 -4.74
C PHE A 475 -37.92 -10.75 -5.64
N LYS A 476 -38.34 -11.97 -5.32
CA LYS A 476 -39.37 -12.72 -6.04
C LYS A 476 -40.67 -12.73 -5.26
N SER A 477 -41.77 -12.47 -5.94
CA SER A 477 -43.12 -12.49 -5.37
C SER A 477 -44.00 -13.46 -6.15
N LYS A 478 -44.58 -14.44 -5.45
CA LYS A 478 -45.48 -15.41 -6.05
C LYS A 478 -46.75 -15.59 -5.21
N ILE A 479 -47.91 -15.37 -5.83
CA ILE A 479 -49.22 -15.63 -5.21
C ILE A 479 -50.04 -16.50 -6.14
N THR A 480 -50.42 -17.69 -5.67
CA THR A 480 -51.24 -18.64 -6.43
C THR A 480 -52.54 -18.94 -5.70
N GLN A 481 -53.60 -19.19 -6.46
CA GLN A 481 -54.93 -19.52 -5.95
C GLN A 481 -55.38 -20.87 -6.49
N ASP A 482 -55.94 -21.68 -5.60
CA ASP A 482 -56.47 -23.01 -5.90
C ASP A 482 -57.98 -23.02 -5.67
N TYR A 483 -58.73 -23.46 -6.67
CA TYR A 483 -60.19 -23.39 -6.66
C TYR A 483 -60.82 -24.78 -6.58
N TYR A 484 -61.77 -24.93 -5.68
CA TYR A 484 -62.45 -26.18 -5.36
C TYR A 484 -63.97 -26.03 -5.49
N LYS A 485 -64.63 -27.12 -5.87
CA LYS A 485 -66.07 -27.20 -6.04
C LYS A 485 -66.66 -28.41 -5.33
N SER A 486 -67.89 -28.28 -4.84
CA SER A 486 -68.80 -29.40 -4.53
C SER A 486 -70.21 -29.02 -4.98
N ILE A 487 -71.03 -30.00 -5.36
CA ILE A 487 -72.40 -29.74 -5.84
C ILE A 487 -73.35 -30.73 -5.17
N GLN A 488 -74.41 -30.24 -4.56
CA GLN A 488 -75.60 -31.04 -4.23
C GLN A 488 -76.71 -30.67 -5.20
N LEU A 489 -77.17 -31.66 -5.97
CA LEU A 489 -78.19 -31.47 -7.00
C LEU A 489 -79.37 -32.40 -6.73
N LYS A 490 -80.54 -31.81 -6.53
CA LYS A 490 -81.85 -32.45 -6.69
C LYS A 490 -82.62 -31.64 -7.71
N PHE A 491 -82.88 -32.17 -8.89
CA PHE A 491 -83.52 -31.41 -9.96
C PHE A 491 -84.59 -32.22 -10.69
N GLY A 492 -85.73 -31.57 -10.94
CA GLY A 492 -86.90 -32.19 -11.57
C GLY A 492 -87.57 -33.20 -10.64
N GLU A 493 -88.18 -32.71 -9.56
CA GLU A 493 -88.99 -33.47 -8.62
C GLU A 493 -90.43 -33.58 -9.11
N ILE A 494 -90.98 -34.79 -9.11
CA ILE A 494 -92.37 -35.10 -9.45
C ILE A 494 -92.96 -35.85 -8.27
N LYS A 495 -93.92 -35.21 -7.59
CA LYS A 495 -94.62 -35.79 -6.44
C LYS A 495 -96.07 -36.05 -6.83
N LEU A 496 -96.40 -37.31 -7.08
CA LEU A 496 -97.77 -37.75 -7.31
C LEU A 496 -98.31 -38.37 -6.03
N LYS A 497 -99.49 -37.91 -5.61
CA LYS A 497 -100.08 -38.28 -4.34
C LYS A 497 -100.26 -39.81 -4.23
N ASP A 498 -99.71 -40.41 -3.18
CA ASP A 498 -99.79 -41.85 -2.85
C ASP A 498 -99.22 -42.82 -3.91
N VAL A 499 -98.40 -42.33 -4.87
CA VAL A 499 -97.97 -43.11 -6.05
C VAL A 499 -96.46 -43.06 -6.25
N ILE A 500 -95.86 -41.88 -6.41
CA ILE A 500 -94.41 -41.73 -6.62
C ILE A 500 -93.90 -40.38 -6.11
N ASP A 501 -92.73 -40.42 -5.47
CA ASP A 501 -91.90 -39.25 -5.16
C ASP A 501 -90.59 -39.44 -5.91
N LEU A 502 -90.49 -38.82 -7.09
CA LEU A 502 -89.38 -39.03 -8.02
C LEU A 502 -88.57 -37.76 -8.19
N THR A 503 -87.25 -37.84 -7.95
CA THR A 503 -86.29 -36.83 -8.39
C THR A 503 -85.56 -37.35 -9.64
N ILE A 504 -85.70 -36.68 -10.78
CA ILE A 504 -85.06 -37.12 -12.04
C ILE A 504 -83.53 -37.02 -11.95
N LEU A 505 -83.03 -35.95 -11.35
CA LEU A 505 -81.61 -35.73 -11.12
C LEU A 505 -81.32 -35.65 -9.63
N ASN A 506 -80.73 -36.71 -9.06
CA ASN A 506 -80.20 -36.69 -7.70
C ASN A 506 -78.70 -37.04 -7.75
N LYS A 507 -77.83 -36.02 -7.61
CA LYS A 507 -76.37 -36.19 -7.73
C LYS A 507 -75.63 -35.34 -6.71
N THR A 508 -74.72 -35.96 -5.98
CA THR A 508 -73.75 -35.27 -5.14
C THR A 508 -72.35 -35.37 -5.75
N ILE A 509 -71.70 -34.23 -5.96
CA ILE A 509 -70.29 -34.14 -6.36
C ILE A 509 -69.49 -33.67 -5.15
N GLY A 510 -68.60 -34.53 -4.65
CA GLY A 510 -67.72 -34.23 -3.53
C GLY A 510 -66.72 -33.10 -3.83
N ASN A 511 -66.10 -32.57 -2.78
CA ASN A 511 -65.13 -31.49 -2.90
C ASN A 511 -63.94 -31.90 -3.79
N SER A 512 -63.74 -31.19 -4.91
CA SER A 512 -62.68 -31.46 -5.88
C SER A 512 -62.08 -30.17 -6.42
N LYS A 513 -60.77 -30.17 -6.65
CA LYS A 513 -60.05 -29.04 -7.26
C LYS A 513 -60.41 -28.96 -8.74
N PHE A 514 -60.83 -27.79 -9.23
CA PHE A 514 -61.19 -27.60 -10.64
C PHE A 514 -60.28 -26.62 -11.38
N GLY A 515 -59.44 -25.88 -10.67
CA GLY A 515 -58.49 -24.96 -11.30
C GLY A 515 -57.42 -24.46 -10.35
N SER A 516 -56.37 -23.88 -10.92
CA SER A 516 -55.34 -23.11 -10.19
C SER A 516 -54.94 -21.91 -11.05
N LYS A 517 -54.56 -20.80 -10.42
CA LYS A 517 -54.06 -19.62 -11.14
C LYS A 517 -52.93 -18.94 -10.38
N SER A 518 -51.89 -18.50 -11.09
CA SER A 518 -50.92 -17.55 -10.56
C SER A 518 -51.46 -16.14 -10.78
N ILE A 519 -51.60 -15.37 -9.71
CA ILE A 519 -52.12 -14.00 -9.76
C ILE A 519 -50.97 -12.98 -9.79
N VAL A 520 -49.92 -13.26 -9.02
CA VAL A 520 -48.68 -12.48 -8.92
C VAL A 520 -47.53 -13.44 -9.18
N ASP A 521 -46.67 -13.13 -10.15
CA ASP A 521 -45.42 -13.87 -10.40
C ASP A 521 -44.38 -12.92 -10.98
N SER A 522 -43.63 -12.27 -10.08
CA SER A 522 -42.71 -11.20 -10.45
C SER A 522 -41.36 -11.33 -9.75
N SER A 523 -40.36 -10.70 -10.34
CA SER A 523 -38.97 -10.70 -9.89
C SER A 523 -38.39 -9.30 -10.13
N LEU A 524 -37.81 -8.68 -9.11
CA LEU A 524 -37.22 -7.35 -9.20
C LEU A 524 -35.95 -7.22 -8.36
N MET A 525 -35.03 -6.36 -8.76
CA MET A 525 -33.83 -6.06 -7.99
C MET A 525 -34.12 -5.03 -6.91
N LEU A 526 -33.86 -5.37 -5.65
CA LEU A 526 -33.84 -4.43 -4.53
C LEU A 526 -32.41 -4.01 -4.24
N GLU A 527 -32.22 -2.71 -4.00
CA GLU A 527 -30.94 -2.13 -3.57
C GLU A 527 -31.15 -1.18 -2.38
N THR A 528 -30.22 -1.25 -1.44
CA THR A 528 -30.16 -0.41 -0.23
C THR A 528 -29.26 0.81 -0.43
N ASN A 529 -29.23 1.71 0.55
CA ASN A 529 -28.29 2.83 0.52
C ASN A 529 -26.85 2.33 0.66
N HIS A 530 -25.93 3.12 0.09
CA HIS A 530 -24.50 2.86 0.18
C HIS A 530 -23.96 3.40 1.52
N PHE A 531 -23.15 2.59 2.20
CA PHE A 531 -22.50 2.96 3.45
C PHE A 531 -21.00 3.13 3.20
N SER A 532 -20.44 4.27 3.58
CA SER A 532 -18.98 4.46 3.55
C SER A 532 -18.28 3.53 4.53
N LEU A 533 -17.18 2.94 4.12
CA LEU A 533 -16.29 2.15 4.96
C LEU A 533 -15.20 3.06 5.56
N PRO A 534 -14.54 2.65 6.67
CA PRO A 534 -13.38 3.35 7.18
C PRO A 534 -12.29 3.48 6.11
N SER A 535 -11.56 4.58 6.13
CA SER A 535 -10.35 4.76 5.31
C SER A 535 -9.20 3.94 5.86
N PHE A 536 -8.28 3.57 4.99
CA PHE A 536 -7.04 2.86 5.29
C PHE A 536 -5.90 3.43 4.44
N VAL A 537 -4.67 3.03 4.74
CA VAL A 537 -3.47 3.47 4.02
C VAL A 537 -2.83 2.25 3.37
N LEU A 538 -2.44 2.39 2.10
CA LEU A 538 -1.55 1.47 1.43
C LEU A 538 -0.15 2.09 1.48
N ASP A 539 0.70 1.58 2.37
CA ASP A 539 2.02 2.14 2.65
C ASP A 539 3.14 1.21 2.12
N PRO A 540 3.71 1.50 0.94
CA PRO A 540 4.88 0.77 0.43
C PRO A 540 6.12 1.15 1.25
N GLU A 541 7.18 0.36 1.21
CA GLU A 541 8.46 0.81 1.77
C GLU A 541 9.09 1.93 0.92
N ASP A 542 9.69 2.93 1.58
CA ASP A 542 10.51 3.99 0.99
C ASP A 542 11.96 3.96 1.55
N PRO A 543 12.74 2.91 1.22
CA PRO A 543 14.13 2.80 1.65
C PRO A 543 15.03 3.81 0.92
N ILE A 544 15.81 4.60 1.68
CA ILE A 544 16.71 5.63 1.15
C ILE A 544 18.06 5.59 1.87
N ILE A 545 19.15 5.40 1.11
CA ILE A 545 20.52 5.56 1.60
C ILE A 545 21.14 6.83 1.04
N THR A 546 21.79 7.61 1.89
CA THR A 546 22.40 8.90 1.53
C THR A 546 23.85 8.92 1.95
N ILE A 547 24.73 9.42 1.08
CA ILE A 547 26.06 9.87 1.48
C ILE A 547 25.91 11.33 1.91
N ASP A 548 26.06 11.58 3.21
CA ASP A 548 25.89 12.91 3.79
C ASP A 548 27.07 13.81 3.44
N ASP A 549 28.28 13.26 3.49
CA ASP A 549 29.51 14.00 3.23
C ASP A 549 30.68 13.09 2.82
N VAL A 550 31.61 13.68 2.05
CA VAL A 550 32.92 13.11 1.72
C VAL A 550 33.93 14.23 1.93
N THR A 551 34.73 14.14 3.00
CA THR A 551 35.64 15.21 3.41
C THR A 551 37.10 14.76 3.46
N ILE A 552 37.99 15.75 3.47
CA ILE A 552 39.42 15.58 3.79
C ILE A 552 39.64 16.19 5.18
N GLU A 553 39.89 15.35 6.17
CA GLU A 553 40.07 15.77 7.56
C GLU A 553 41.47 16.35 7.80
N ASP A 554 42.49 15.80 7.14
CA ASP A 554 43.87 16.29 7.21
C ASP A 554 44.71 15.83 6.01
N MET A 555 45.81 16.55 5.77
CA MET A 555 46.82 16.20 4.79
C MET A 555 48.21 16.55 5.30
N ARG A 556 49.19 15.67 5.08
CA ARG A 556 50.57 15.88 5.50
C ARG A 556 51.57 15.41 4.46
N ASN A 557 52.59 16.23 4.25
CA ASN A 557 53.78 15.81 3.52
C ASN A 557 54.67 14.94 4.43
N LEU A 558 54.99 13.72 3.99
CA LEU A 558 55.82 12.76 4.73
C LEU A 558 57.30 12.82 4.30
N GLY A 559 57.63 13.57 3.24
CA GLY A 559 58.94 13.56 2.59
C GLY A 559 59.06 12.50 1.49
N ASN A 560 60.19 12.48 0.78
CA ASN A 560 60.46 11.54 -0.34
C ASN A 560 59.38 11.56 -1.45
N GLY A 561 58.65 12.68 -1.57
CA GLY A 561 57.53 12.86 -2.47
C GLY A 561 56.25 12.15 -2.05
N GLU A 562 56.14 11.62 -0.84
CA GLU A 562 54.96 10.95 -0.33
C GLU A 562 54.12 11.88 0.55
N LYS A 563 52.79 11.83 0.39
CA LYS A 563 51.83 12.58 1.19
C LYS A 563 50.81 11.64 1.81
N ALA A 564 50.42 11.90 3.05
CA ALA A 564 49.29 11.27 3.71
C ALA A 564 48.04 12.12 3.57
N ILE A 565 46.91 11.48 3.28
CA ILE A 565 45.58 12.10 3.26
C ILE A 565 44.61 11.27 4.10
N VAL A 566 43.77 11.97 4.87
CA VAL A 566 42.71 11.36 5.68
C VAL A 566 41.36 11.73 5.06
N TYR A 567 40.68 10.74 4.48
CA TYR A 567 39.31 10.87 4.02
C TYR A 567 38.34 10.46 5.11
N LYS A 568 37.16 11.08 5.12
CA LYS A 568 36.02 10.66 5.93
C LYS A 568 34.78 10.61 5.05
N VAL A 569 34.08 9.47 5.09
CA VAL A 569 32.83 9.25 4.37
C VAL A 569 31.73 9.06 5.40
N GLN A 570 30.70 9.90 5.34
CA GLN A 570 29.53 9.81 6.21
C GLN A 570 28.31 9.34 5.40
N VAL A 571 27.58 8.37 5.95
CA VAL A 571 26.41 7.73 5.32
C VAL A 571 25.25 7.68 6.32
N SER A 572 24.04 7.90 5.83
CA SER A 572 22.81 7.83 6.62
C SER A 572 21.71 7.02 5.94
N ASN A 573 20.78 6.55 6.76
CA ASN A 573 19.49 6.02 6.31
C ASN A 573 18.43 7.11 6.45
N GLY A 574 18.00 7.66 5.31
CA GLY A 574 16.94 8.68 5.25
C GLY A 574 15.56 8.11 4.91
N GLY A 575 15.44 6.79 4.78
CA GLY A 575 14.17 6.11 4.45
C GLY A 575 13.33 5.82 5.68
N ASP A 576 12.29 5.01 5.50
CA ASP A 576 11.32 4.61 6.53
C ASP A 576 11.52 3.18 7.08
N VAL A 577 12.46 2.43 6.50
CA VAL A 577 12.79 1.06 6.90
C VAL A 577 14.27 0.90 7.24
N LYS A 578 14.59 -0.10 8.08
CA LYS A 578 15.97 -0.49 8.37
C LYS A 578 16.67 -0.96 7.10
N LEU A 579 17.91 -0.49 6.89
CA LEU A 579 18.77 -0.92 5.80
C LEU A 579 19.74 -2.00 6.27
N ASN A 580 19.77 -3.12 5.56
CA ASN A 580 20.69 -4.24 5.77
C ASN A 580 21.75 -4.29 4.67
N ASP A 581 22.82 -5.05 4.91
CA ASP A 581 23.94 -5.23 3.97
C ASP A 581 24.45 -3.91 3.39
N VAL A 582 24.64 -2.93 4.28
CA VAL A 582 25.16 -1.61 3.90
C VAL A 582 26.59 -1.77 3.40
N ARG A 583 26.84 -1.27 2.19
CA ARG A 583 28.14 -1.26 1.51
C ARG A 583 28.51 0.16 1.12
N LEU A 584 29.80 0.49 1.22
CA LEU A 584 30.35 1.76 0.77
C LEU A 584 31.50 1.48 -0.17
N GLU A 585 31.37 1.86 -1.43
CA GLU A 585 32.41 1.67 -2.44
C GLU A 585 33.20 2.97 -2.62
N LEU A 586 34.53 2.87 -2.59
CA LEU A 586 35.48 3.96 -2.82
C LEU A 586 36.57 3.48 -3.77
N ASP A 587 36.62 4.07 -4.96
CA ASP A 587 37.56 3.67 -6.03
C ASP A 587 38.82 4.56 -6.00
N LEU A 588 39.83 4.11 -5.27
CA LEU A 588 41.10 4.82 -5.15
C LEU A 588 42.00 4.64 -6.37
N GLU A 589 41.88 3.53 -7.11
CA GLU A 589 42.59 3.34 -8.38
C GLU A 589 42.17 4.37 -9.41
N LYS A 590 40.86 4.62 -9.52
CA LYS A 590 40.33 5.71 -10.36
C LYS A 590 40.75 7.07 -9.84
N THR A 591 40.66 7.29 -8.52
CA THR A 591 41.03 8.57 -7.86
C THR A 591 42.49 8.92 -8.14
N PHE A 592 43.42 7.98 -7.94
CA PHE A 592 44.86 8.18 -8.02
C PHE A 592 45.48 7.63 -9.31
N LYS A 593 44.70 7.53 -10.39
CA LYS A 593 45.13 6.94 -11.67
C LYS A 593 46.41 7.55 -12.25
N THR A 594 46.60 8.87 -12.07
CA THR A 594 47.80 9.57 -12.55
C THR A 594 48.93 9.59 -11.52
N ALA A 595 48.67 9.23 -10.26
CA ALA A 595 49.71 9.16 -9.23
C ALA A 595 50.77 8.11 -9.57
N LYS A 596 52.00 8.30 -9.09
CA LYS A 596 53.07 7.32 -9.27
C LYS A 596 52.82 6.05 -8.45
N ALA A 597 52.24 6.20 -7.27
CA ALA A 597 51.84 5.10 -6.38
C ALA A 597 50.86 5.60 -5.32
N TYR A 598 50.03 4.71 -4.78
CA TYR A 598 49.26 4.94 -3.55
C TYR A 598 49.15 3.63 -2.75
N SER A 599 48.87 3.75 -1.45
CA SER A 599 48.56 2.61 -0.58
C SER A 599 47.60 3.02 0.54
N VAL A 600 46.67 2.13 0.88
CA VAL A 600 45.80 2.30 2.06
C VAL A 600 46.61 1.91 3.30
N SER A 601 46.75 2.85 4.22
CA SER A 601 47.53 2.70 5.45
C SER A 601 46.66 2.37 6.65
N CYS A 602 45.42 2.86 6.68
CA CYS A 602 44.45 2.55 7.73
C CYS A 602 43.03 2.70 7.20
N LEU A 603 42.14 1.88 7.73
CA LEU A 603 40.70 1.97 7.56
C LEU A 603 40.07 1.82 8.94
N PHE A 604 39.27 2.79 9.37
CA PHE A 604 38.73 2.80 10.72
C PHE A 604 37.28 3.30 10.77
N SER A 605 36.46 2.64 11.59
CA SER A 605 35.17 3.13 12.02
C SER A 605 34.90 2.62 13.44
N ASN A 606 34.27 3.44 14.28
CA ASN A 606 33.76 3.03 15.59
C ASN A 606 32.32 2.53 15.52
N ALA A 607 31.66 2.64 14.36
CA ALA A 607 30.24 2.38 14.18
C ALA A 607 29.94 1.29 13.15
N PHE A 608 30.89 1.01 12.24
CA PHE A 608 30.80 -0.06 11.26
C PHE A 608 31.87 -1.12 11.48
N SER A 609 31.55 -2.36 11.08
CA SER A 609 32.57 -3.37 10.82
C SER A 609 33.24 -3.07 9.48
N THR A 610 34.54 -2.75 9.49
CA THR A 610 35.30 -2.37 8.28
C THR A 610 35.85 -3.58 7.53
N ASN A 611 36.03 -3.45 6.22
CA ASN A 611 36.67 -4.47 5.39
C ASN A 611 38.21 -4.37 5.48
N LEU A 612 38.84 -5.29 6.20
CA LEU A 612 40.31 -5.29 6.36
C LEU A 612 41.06 -5.57 5.05
N ASN A 613 40.40 -6.11 4.02
CA ASN A 613 41.01 -6.36 2.71
C ASN A 613 40.87 -5.16 1.75
N PHE A 614 40.19 -4.09 2.17
CA PHE A 614 40.02 -2.89 1.35
C PHE A 614 41.39 -2.32 0.93
N ASN A 615 41.57 -2.20 -0.38
CA ASN A 615 42.79 -1.63 -0.97
C ASN A 615 42.47 -0.52 -1.99
N GLY A 616 41.19 -0.30 -2.29
CA GLY A 616 40.72 0.73 -3.20
C GLY A 616 41.00 0.45 -4.70
N ASN A 617 41.46 -0.76 -5.06
CA ASN A 617 41.56 -1.24 -6.45
C ASN A 617 40.60 -2.41 -6.73
N ALA A 618 41.01 -3.65 -6.51
CA ALA A 618 40.20 -4.85 -6.63
C ALA A 618 39.14 -4.90 -5.52
N GLU A 619 39.50 -4.52 -4.30
CA GLU A 619 38.60 -4.47 -3.15
C GLU A 619 38.22 -3.01 -2.84
N LYS A 620 37.08 -2.58 -3.41
CA LYS A 620 36.58 -1.20 -3.31
C LYS A 620 35.60 -0.96 -2.17
N ASN A 621 35.06 -2.03 -1.59
CA ASN A 621 34.08 -1.92 -0.50
C ASN A 621 34.82 -1.66 0.82
N LEU A 622 34.50 -0.54 1.48
CA LEU A 622 35.03 -0.11 2.78
C LEU A 622 34.46 -0.94 3.93
N LEU A 623 33.29 -1.56 3.76
CA LEU A 623 32.56 -2.21 4.85
C LEU A 623 32.66 -3.73 4.78
N GLY A 624 32.79 -4.38 5.93
CA GLY A 624 32.66 -5.84 6.05
C GLY A 624 31.21 -6.30 5.93
N ASN A 625 30.98 -7.61 6.05
CA ASN A 625 29.64 -8.18 5.96
C ASN A 625 28.79 -7.85 7.19
N GLY A 626 27.46 -7.78 7.01
CA GLY A 626 26.48 -7.67 8.11
C GLY A 626 26.29 -6.26 8.69
N ASN A 627 26.80 -5.22 8.03
CA ASN A 627 26.53 -3.84 8.44
C ASN A 627 25.07 -3.45 8.15
N SER A 628 24.49 -2.65 9.04
CA SER A 628 23.13 -2.13 8.90
C SER A 628 23.05 -0.67 9.38
N LEU A 629 22.00 0.02 8.92
CA LEU A 629 21.64 1.35 9.35
C LEU A 629 20.17 1.36 9.79
N GLU A 630 19.94 1.71 11.06
CA GLU A 630 18.58 1.98 11.55
C GLU A 630 18.04 3.28 10.94
N ILE A 631 16.74 3.48 11.01
CA ILE A 631 16.07 4.67 10.45
C ILE A 631 16.62 5.94 11.10
N GLY A 632 17.02 6.92 10.27
CA GLY A 632 17.61 8.18 10.72
C GLY A 632 19.03 8.07 11.29
N GLU A 633 19.61 6.88 11.31
CA GLU A 633 20.98 6.66 11.79
C GLU A 633 21.99 7.21 10.77
N SER A 634 23.01 7.91 11.26
CA SER A 634 24.15 8.37 10.46
C SER A 634 25.46 7.88 11.10
N LYS A 635 26.33 7.32 10.27
CA LYS A 635 27.62 6.70 10.66
C LYS A 635 28.70 7.12 9.68
N TYR A 636 29.97 6.94 10.05
CA TYR A 636 31.10 7.31 9.19
C TYR A 636 32.24 6.29 9.20
N VAL A 637 33.10 6.40 8.18
CA VAL A 637 34.35 5.65 8.04
C VAL A 637 35.49 6.62 7.71
N GLU A 638 36.64 6.44 8.36
CA GLU A 638 37.87 7.18 8.09
C GLU A 638 38.87 6.30 7.33
N ILE A 639 39.54 6.89 6.34
CA ILE A 639 40.51 6.21 5.47
C ILE A 639 41.79 7.03 5.43
N LEU A 640 42.91 6.42 5.83
CA LEU A 640 44.24 7.00 5.69
C LEU A 640 44.93 6.41 4.44
N VAL A 641 45.26 7.26 3.48
CA VAL A 641 45.94 6.87 2.24
C VAL A 641 47.30 7.57 2.16
N LYS A 642 48.35 6.81 1.83
CA LYS A 642 49.65 7.36 1.43
C LYS A 642 49.72 7.41 -0.09
N VAL A 643 50.14 8.55 -0.62
CA VAL A 643 50.13 8.83 -2.06
C VAL A 643 51.46 9.43 -2.46
N LYS A 644 52.05 8.89 -3.52
CA LYS A 644 53.15 9.52 -4.26
C LYS A 644 52.55 10.15 -5.52
N PRO A 645 52.25 11.46 -5.51
CA PRO A 645 51.52 12.11 -6.58
C PRO A 645 52.36 12.17 -7.87
N GLU A 646 51.70 12.50 -8.98
CA GLU A 646 52.43 12.88 -10.19
C GLU A 646 53.22 14.17 -9.97
N ILE A 647 54.25 14.36 -10.79
CA ILE A 647 55.04 15.59 -10.76
C ILE A 647 54.24 16.70 -11.42
N ALA A 648 54.04 17.80 -10.71
CA ALA A 648 53.43 19.01 -11.23
C ALA A 648 54.22 19.54 -12.44
N LYS A 649 53.52 19.80 -13.54
CA LYS A 649 54.12 20.32 -14.78
C LYS A 649 54.28 21.83 -14.70
N ALA A 650 55.18 22.36 -15.54
CA ALA A 650 55.29 23.80 -15.72
C ALA A 650 54.17 24.30 -16.64
N GLY A 651 53.31 25.16 -16.10
CA GLY A 651 52.28 25.86 -16.85
C GLY A 651 52.84 27.00 -17.71
N SER A 652 52.00 27.57 -18.57
CA SER A 652 52.38 28.59 -19.55
C SER A 652 52.92 29.91 -18.96
N GLY A 653 52.64 30.19 -17.68
CA GLY A 653 53.17 31.36 -16.95
C GLY A 653 54.49 31.12 -16.18
N GLY A 654 55.07 29.92 -16.29
CA GLY A 654 56.22 29.51 -15.46
C GLY A 654 55.84 29.18 -14.01
N CYS A 655 54.57 28.92 -13.73
CA CYS A 655 54.10 28.37 -12.45
C CYS A 655 53.98 26.85 -12.55
N PHE A 656 53.89 26.16 -11.40
CA PHE A 656 53.46 24.75 -11.39
C PHE A 656 51.94 24.66 -11.62
N ASP A 657 51.50 23.75 -12.49
CA ASP A 657 50.10 23.35 -12.59
C ASP A 657 49.65 22.63 -11.31
N SER A 658 48.35 22.67 -11.00
CA SER A 658 47.83 21.88 -9.87
C SER A 658 47.88 20.39 -10.18
N VAL A 659 48.05 19.59 -9.13
CA VAL A 659 47.92 18.13 -9.20
C VAL A 659 46.84 17.77 -8.20
N ASP A 660 45.63 17.58 -8.72
CA ASP A 660 44.42 17.44 -7.92
C ASP A 660 43.83 16.03 -8.09
N TYR A 661 43.55 15.37 -6.98
CA TYR A 661 42.89 14.07 -6.96
C TYR A 661 41.49 14.22 -6.40
N SER A 662 40.48 13.88 -7.19
CA SER A 662 39.08 13.97 -6.81
C SER A 662 38.52 12.58 -6.55
N THR A 663 37.89 12.39 -5.40
CA THR A 663 37.29 11.13 -5.00
C THR A 663 35.83 11.30 -4.65
N SER A 664 35.05 10.25 -4.89
CA SER A 664 33.66 10.14 -4.47
C SER A 664 33.39 8.69 -4.04
N SER A 665 32.38 8.51 -3.20
CA SER A 665 31.94 7.19 -2.76
C SER A 665 30.54 6.89 -3.29
N LYS A 666 30.20 5.59 -3.35
CA LYS A 666 28.84 5.10 -3.55
C LYS A 666 28.40 4.26 -2.36
N ALA A 667 27.14 4.36 -1.99
CA ALA A 667 26.53 3.62 -0.92
C ALA A 667 25.44 2.72 -1.48
N PHE A 668 25.41 1.48 -0.99
CA PHE A 668 24.41 0.49 -1.35
C PHE A 668 23.84 -0.15 -0.10
N ALA A 669 22.59 -0.60 -0.16
CA ALA A 669 21.96 -1.38 0.89
C ALA A 669 20.83 -2.25 0.34
N ILE A 670 20.25 -3.07 1.21
CA ILE A 670 19.09 -3.92 0.94
C ILE A 670 18.01 -3.62 1.98
N SER A 671 16.79 -3.35 1.52
CA SER A 671 15.63 -3.16 2.40
C SER A 671 15.17 -4.47 3.04
N PRO A 672 14.25 -4.45 4.03
CA PRO A 672 13.75 -5.67 4.66
C PRO A 672 13.06 -6.65 3.68
N ILE A 673 12.44 -6.16 2.60
CA ILE A 673 11.79 -7.02 1.59
C ILE A 673 12.72 -7.40 0.43
N GLY A 674 13.98 -6.98 0.47
CA GLY A 674 15.00 -7.36 -0.52
C GLY A 674 15.23 -6.35 -1.64
N THR A 675 14.66 -5.14 -1.56
CA THR A 675 14.87 -4.08 -2.55
C THR A 675 16.31 -3.57 -2.47
N ALA A 676 17.03 -3.60 -3.60
CA ALA A 676 18.39 -3.08 -3.68
C ALA A 676 18.37 -1.54 -3.83
N ILE A 677 19.13 -0.85 -2.99
CA ILE A 677 19.17 0.61 -2.88
C ILE A 677 20.57 1.11 -3.22
N GLU A 678 20.65 2.24 -3.92
CA GLU A 678 21.88 2.96 -4.25
C GLU A 678 21.67 4.45 -3.93
N ASN A 679 22.67 5.11 -3.35
CA ASN A 679 22.58 6.56 -3.13
C ASN A 679 22.45 7.30 -4.47
N ASN A 680 21.74 8.42 -4.48
CA ASN A 680 21.47 9.18 -5.71
C ASN A 680 20.72 8.37 -6.80
N TYR A 681 19.99 7.31 -6.43
CA TYR A 681 19.17 6.51 -7.34
C TYR A 681 17.78 6.27 -6.75
N ASN A 682 16.74 6.43 -7.57
CA ASN A 682 15.38 6.07 -7.19
C ASN A 682 15.04 4.69 -7.78
N GLN A 683 14.84 3.70 -6.91
CA GLN A 683 14.54 2.31 -7.26
C GLN A 683 13.21 2.14 -8.02
N CYS A 684 12.23 3.01 -7.76
CA CYS A 684 10.89 2.94 -8.33
C CYS A 684 10.87 3.44 -9.78
N THR A 685 11.45 4.62 -10.01
CA THR A 685 11.54 5.23 -11.35
C THR A 685 12.75 4.75 -12.15
N LYS A 686 13.70 4.08 -11.51
CA LYS A 686 14.96 3.58 -12.08
C LYS A 686 15.85 4.70 -12.65
N THR A 687 15.87 5.85 -11.98
CA THR A 687 16.60 7.04 -12.44
C THR A 687 17.57 7.58 -11.39
N THR A 688 18.70 8.10 -11.85
CA THR A 688 19.62 8.87 -11.01
C THR A 688 18.98 10.18 -10.54
N THR A 689 19.01 10.45 -9.24
CA THR A 689 18.39 11.61 -8.60
C THR A 689 19.38 12.73 -8.27
N GLY A 690 20.68 12.44 -8.25
CA GLY A 690 21.73 13.38 -7.84
C GLY A 690 23.11 13.05 -8.41
N LYS A 691 24.09 13.91 -8.11
CA LYS A 691 25.51 13.65 -8.39
C LYS A 691 26.20 13.23 -7.10
N ASP A 692 27.26 12.43 -7.22
CA ASP A 692 28.08 12.06 -6.07
C ASP A 692 28.78 13.28 -5.46
N ILE A 693 28.92 13.27 -4.15
CA ILE A 693 29.72 14.26 -3.41
C ILE A 693 31.20 13.98 -3.67
N ILE A 694 31.95 15.03 -4.00
CA ILE A 694 33.36 14.94 -4.40
C ILE A 694 34.24 15.66 -3.39
N ALA A 695 35.29 14.98 -2.91
CA ALA A 695 36.40 15.60 -2.20
C ALA A 695 37.62 15.72 -3.13
N THR A 696 38.25 16.90 -3.18
CA THR A 696 39.42 17.16 -4.03
C THR A 696 40.65 17.51 -3.21
N ALA A 697 41.73 16.77 -3.42
CA ALA A 697 43.00 16.90 -2.73
C ALA A 697 44.10 17.44 -3.65
N GLY A 698 44.59 18.65 -3.36
CA GLY A 698 45.76 19.23 -4.04
C GLY A 698 47.07 18.64 -3.52
N MET A 699 47.73 17.80 -4.31
CA MET A 699 48.94 17.06 -3.93
C MET A 699 50.20 17.47 -4.70
N GLY A 700 50.12 18.48 -5.58
CA GLY A 700 51.24 19.03 -6.33
C GLY A 700 52.18 19.93 -5.50
N ALA A 701 52.84 20.86 -6.19
CA ALA A 701 53.58 21.94 -5.54
C ALA A 701 52.63 22.75 -4.63
N SER A 702 53.13 23.21 -3.48
CA SER A 702 52.35 24.02 -2.54
C SER A 702 51.94 25.32 -3.20
N VAL A 703 50.66 25.66 -3.04
CA VAL A 703 50.15 26.98 -3.38
C VAL A 703 50.65 27.95 -2.31
N ILE A 704 51.55 28.86 -2.69
CA ILE A 704 52.15 29.86 -1.80
C ILE A 704 51.60 31.23 -2.22
N ASN A 705 50.72 31.79 -1.40
CA ASN A 705 50.04 33.06 -1.68
C ASN A 705 50.46 34.18 -0.71
N ASP A 706 50.93 33.82 0.49
CA ASP A 706 51.30 34.76 1.53
C ASP A 706 52.56 34.32 2.28
N ILE A 707 53.20 35.26 2.97
CA ILE A 707 54.40 34.99 3.76
C ILE A 707 54.19 33.88 4.81
N ASN A 708 52.96 33.71 5.32
CA ASN A 708 52.62 32.67 6.30
C ASN A 708 52.68 31.24 5.74
N ASP A 709 52.71 31.05 4.43
CA ASP A 709 52.90 29.73 3.80
C ASP A 709 54.36 29.26 3.92
N TYR A 710 55.28 30.18 4.24
CA TYR A 710 56.68 29.88 4.52
C TYR A 710 56.93 29.58 5.99
N THR A 711 57.80 28.61 6.22
CA THR A 711 58.41 28.37 7.53
C THR A 711 59.63 29.27 7.72
N ILE A 712 60.44 29.42 6.67
CA ILE A 712 61.62 30.28 6.66
C ILE A 712 61.50 31.28 5.52
N TYR A 713 61.70 32.57 5.80
CA TYR A 713 61.69 33.62 4.78
C TYR A 713 62.83 34.62 4.98
N GLY A 714 63.58 34.89 3.92
CA GLY A 714 64.64 35.90 3.88
C GLY A 714 64.29 37.03 2.91
N TRP A 715 64.31 38.30 3.33
CA TRP A 715 64.12 39.40 2.36
C TRP A 715 65.34 39.59 1.46
N ASP A 716 66.56 39.39 1.98
CA ASP A 716 67.79 39.48 1.18
C ASP A 716 68.40 38.11 0.88
N LEU A 717 68.37 37.19 1.86
CA LEU A 717 69.10 35.93 1.76
C LEU A 717 68.56 34.86 2.71
N VAL A 718 68.40 33.63 2.22
CA VAL A 718 68.39 32.43 3.06
C VAL A 718 69.61 31.59 2.74
N LYS A 719 70.41 31.26 3.76
CA LYS A 719 71.66 30.51 3.61
C LYS A 719 71.68 29.26 4.47
N PHE A 720 72.23 28.19 3.91
CA PHE A 720 72.48 26.91 4.55
C PHE A 720 73.96 26.56 4.42
N ASP A 721 74.69 26.55 5.53
CA ASP A 721 76.12 26.22 5.65
C ASP A 721 76.27 24.92 6.46
N LYS A 722 76.40 23.79 5.77
CA LYS A 722 76.55 22.43 6.36
C LYS A 722 75.39 21.96 7.27
N PRO A 723 74.10 22.15 6.94
CA PRO A 723 73.01 21.57 7.73
C PRO A 723 72.93 20.05 7.50
N HIS A 724 72.56 19.28 8.53
CA HIS A 724 72.67 17.81 8.51
C HIS A 724 71.46 17.08 9.10
N LYS A 725 70.34 17.77 9.36
CA LYS A 725 69.07 17.16 9.77
C LYS A 725 67.94 17.62 8.85
N THR A 726 66.95 16.75 8.66
CA THR A 726 65.75 17.05 7.88
C THR A 726 65.07 18.30 8.42
N SER A 727 64.89 19.30 7.56
CA SER A 727 64.07 20.47 7.85
C SER A 727 62.70 20.31 7.21
N MET A 728 61.64 20.77 7.89
CA MET A 728 60.26 20.55 7.47
C MET A 728 59.53 21.88 7.33
N GLY A 729 59.04 22.17 6.13
CA GLY A 729 58.30 23.37 5.78
C GLY A 729 58.93 24.18 4.64
N ASN A 730 58.11 25.02 4.02
CA ASN A 730 58.51 25.79 2.83
C ASN A 730 59.53 26.88 3.16
N ILE A 731 60.45 27.14 2.23
CA ILE A 731 61.51 28.15 2.33
C ILE A 731 61.33 29.18 1.21
N GLY A 732 61.48 30.46 1.54
CA GLY A 732 61.39 31.55 0.58
C GLY A 732 62.49 32.59 0.74
N SER A 733 62.88 33.23 -0.35
CA SER A 733 63.69 34.45 -0.33
C SER A 733 63.23 35.45 -1.38
N SER A 734 63.15 36.74 -1.05
CA SER A 734 63.05 37.80 -2.08
C SER A 734 64.40 38.05 -2.78
N GLY A 735 65.50 37.61 -2.17
CA GLY A 735 66.83 37.64 -2.77
C GLY A 735 67.32 36.24 -3.11
N ASP A 736 68.57 35.95 -2.75
CA ASP A 736 69.20 34.67 -3.07
C ASP A 736 68.84 33.59 -2.05
N VAL A 737 68.95 32.33 -2.48
CA VAL A 737 69.04 31.17 -1.59
C VAL A 737 70.38 30.49 -1.84
N ILE A 738 71.18 30.27 -0.79
CA ILE A 738 72.53 29.73 -0.91
C ILE A 738 72.68 28.47 -0.06
N PHE A 739 73.07 27.37 -0.70
CA PHE A 739 73.57 26.17 -0.05
C PHE A 739 75.07 26.09 -0.26
N GLU A 740 75.83 26.06 0.83
CA GLU A 740 77.29 26.06 0.80
C GLU A 740 77.86 24.98 1.72
N ASN A 741 78.72 24.12 1.18
CA ASN A 741 79.48 23.14 1.95
C ASN A 741 80.93 23.05 1.47
N THR A 742 81.82 23.78 2.14
CA THR A 742 83.21 23.96 1.72
C THR A 742 84.22 23.01 2.39
N SER A 743 83.82 22.06 3.27
CA SER A 743 84.79 21.41 4.17
C SER A 743 84.75 19.89 4.37
N LYS A 744 84.06 19.08 3.56
CA LYS A 744 84.10 17.60 3.69
C LYS A 744 83.87 16.90 2.34
N GLN A 745 84.66 15.85 2.06
CA GLN A 745 84.29 14.81 1.09
C GLN A 745 83.16 13.95 1.69
N ASN A 746 82.04 13.77 0.98
CA ASN A 746 80.89 12.91 1.37
C ASN A 746 80.02 13.40 2.55
N SER A 747 79.51 14.63 2.51
CA SER A 747 78.47 15.07 3.45
C SER A 747 77.09 14.46 3.16
N ALA A 748 76.33 14.15 4.22
CA ALA A 748 74.90 13.84 4.10
C ALA A 748 74.11 15.00 3.48
N PRO A 749 73.05 14.72 2.69
CA PRO A 749 72.25 15.74 2.05
C PRO A 749 71.48 16.62 3.05
N THR A 750 71.25 17.87 2.64
CA THR A 750 70.30 18.78 3.27
C THR A 750 68.92 18.41 2.78
N ILE A 751 68.12 17.78 3.63
CA ILE A 751 66.75 17.36 3.29
C ILE A 751 65.78 18.44 3.73
N ILE A 752 64.98 18.96 2.80
CA ILE A 752 63.89 19.91 3.01
C ILE A 752 62.59 19.21 2.59
N ILE A 753 61.73 18.90 3.56
CA ILE A 753 60.38 18.41 3.28
C ILE A 753 59.50 19.64 3.10
N GLY A 754 59.30 20.06 1.85
CA GLY A 754 58.63 21.29 1.47
C GLY A 754 59.24 21.93 0.23
N ASP A 755 58.62 23.03 -0.20
CA ASP A 755 58.98 23.72 -1.43
C ASP A 755 59.90 24.92 -1.18
N ILE A 756 60.74 25.22 -2.18
CA ILE A 756 61.69 26.32 -2.15
C ILE A 756 61.31 27.35 -3.21
N GLN A 757 61.09 28.61 -2.80
CA GLN A 757 60.91 29.74 -3.72
C GLN A 757 62.05 30.74 -3.61
N VAL A 758 62.61 31.15 -4.76
CA VAL A 758 63.83 31.97 -4.83
C VAL A 758 63.63 33.19 -5.72
N GLY A 759 63.62 34.38 -5.12
CA GLY A 759 63.36 35.66 -5.81
C GLY A 759 64.50 36.17 -6.69
N LYS A 760 65.70 35.59 -6.56
CA LYS A 760 66.84 35.83 -7.45
C LYS A 760 67.48 34.50 -7.87
N GLN A 761 68.68 34.20 -7.38
CA GLN A 761 69.47 33.03 -7.78
C GLN A 761 69.53 31.98 -6.68
N LEU A 762 69.43 30.71 -7.08
CA LEU A 762 69.70 29.57 -6.20
C LEU A 762 71.15 29.15 -6.37
N PHE A 763 71.98 29.31 -5.35
CA PHE A 763 73.36 28.87 -5.38
C PHE A 763 73.52 27.52 -4.67
N ILE A 764 74.11 26.55 -5.37
CA ILE A 764 74.50 25.26 -4.81
C ILE A 764 76.02 25.14 -4.97
N GLN A 765 76.73 25.39 -3.89
CA GLN A 765 78.19 25.53 -3.90
C GLN A 765 78.84 24.54 -2.93
N GLY A 766 80.03 24.09 -3.28
CA GLY A 766 80.80 23.12 -2.50
C GLY A 766 80.38 21.70 -2.82
N GLU A 767 80.43 20.82 -1.84
CA GLU A 767 79.87 19.45 -1.93
C GLU A 767 78.46 19.41 -1.34
N SER A 768 77.67 20.46 -1.58
CA SER A 768 76.29 20.55 -1.10
C SER A 768 75.41 19.58 -1.87
N LYS A 769 74.71 18.69 -1.14
CA LYS A 769 73.65 17.84 -1.66
C LYS A 769 72.32 18.31 -1.09
N ILE A 770 71.32 18.60 -1.92
CA ILE A 770 70.00 19.10 -1.47
C ILE A 770 68.92 18.12 -1.90
N GLU A 771 67.97 17.84 -1.02
CA GLU A 771 66.74 17.14 -1.35
C GLU A 771 65.54 18.02 -1.02
N ALA A 772 64.66 18.25 -1.98
CA ALA A 772 63.46 19.08 -1.82
C ALA A 772 62.30 18.55 -2.68
N ASP A 773 61.09 19.08 -2.46
CA ASP A 773 59.93 18.66 -3.26
C ASP A 773 59.86 19.42 -4.59
N TYR A 774 59.55 20.72 -4.53
CA TYR A 774 59.57 21.60 -5.71
C TYR A 774 60.45 22.82 -5.50
N ILE A 775 61.05 23.32 -6.59
CA ILE A 775 61.83 24.55 -6.58
C ILE A 775 61.32 25.52 -7.64
N LEU A 776 60.99 26.75 -7.23
CA LEU A 776 60.54 27.82 -8.10
C LEU A 776 61.52 28.99 -8.02
N ILE A 777 62.10 29.40 -9.16
CA ILE A 777 63.23 30.34 -9.21
C ILE A 777 62.92 31.45 -10.21
N TYR A 778 63.08 32.70 -9.77
CA TYR A 778 62.86 33.87 -10.62
C TYR A 778 63.94 34.03 -11.69
N GLU A 779 65.21 33.72 -11.39
CA GLU A 779 66.30 33.74 -12.37
C GLU A 779 66.77 32.31 -12.73
N THR A 780 67.84 31.82 -12.09
CA THR A 780 68.51 30.55 -12.44
C THR A 780 69.23 29.91 -11.25
N ILE A 781 69.55 28.63 -11.38
CA ILE A 781 70.43 27.85 -10.51
C ILE A 781 71.89 28.08 -10.90
N LYS A 782 72.72 28.46 -9.94
CA LYS A 782 74.17 28.58 -10.10
C LYS A 782 74.91 27.51 -9.29
N MET A 783 75.75 26.74 -9.98
CA MET A 783 76.65 25.74 -9.40
C MET A 783 78.12 26.12 -9.71
N PRO A 784 78.75 27.01 -8.93
CA PRO A 784 80.09 27.53 -9.21
C PRO A 784 81.19 26.46 -9.20
N ASN A 785 80.98 25.34 -8.51
CA ASN A 785 81.82 24.15 -8.59
C ASN A 785 80.99 22.93 -9.00
N LYS A 786 81.54 22.06 -9.85
CA LYS A 786 80.84 20.87 -10.40
C LYS A 786 80.59 19.74 -9.38
N LYS A 787 80.58 20.05 -8.09
CA LYS A 787 80.41 19.08 -6.98
C LYS A 787 79.10 19.24 -6.21
N GLY A 788 78.34 20.30 -6.48
CA GLY A 788 77.00 20.47 -5.94
C GLY A 788 76.02 19.52 -6.63
N GLU A 789 75.11 18.94 -5.86
CA GLU A 789 74.05 18.06 -6.35
C GLU A 789 72.71 18.47 -5.72
N PHE A 790 71.62 18.27 -6.45
CA PHE A 790 70.29 18.28 -5.84
C PHE A 790 69.41 17.18 -6.44
N THR A 791 68.50 16.68 -5.63
CA THR A 791 67.50 15.66 -5.98
C THR A 791 66.13 16.21 -5.64
N LEU A 792 65.19 16.13 -6.58
CA LEU A 792 63.82 16.59 -6.36
C LEU A 792 62.86 15.42 -6.39
N ASN A 793 61.92 15.44 -5.46
CA ASN A 793 60.77 14.53 -5.50
C ASN A 793 59.75 14.97 -6.57
N GLY A 794 59.65 16.28 -6.79
CA GLY A 794 58.92 16.94 -7.87
C GLY A 794 59.84 17.37 -9.01
N THR A 795 59.85 18.68 -9.30
CA THR A 795 60.72 19.29 -10.33
C THR A 795 61.01 20.76 -10.01
N TYR A 796 61.80 21.43 -10.85
CA TYR A 796 62.09 22.85 -10.73
C TYR A 796 61.68 23.65 -11.97
N ILE A 797 61.45 24.95 -11.78
CA ILE A 797 61.26 25.92 -12.87
C ILE A 797 62.19 27.12 -12.63
N GLU A 798 62.97 27.45 -13.65
CA GLU A 798 63.76 28.68 -13.74
C GLU A 798 63.01 29.76 -14.52
N ASN A 799 63.42 31.03 -14.38
CA ASN A 799 62.76 32.17 -15.02
C ASN A 799 61.26 32.27 -14.70
N SER A 800 60.85 31.85 -13.50
CA SER A 800 59.45 31.82 -13.07
C SER A 800 58.96 33.20 -12.64
N SER A 801 57.90 33.68 -13.27
CA SER A 801 57.20 34.89 -12.84
C SER A 801 56.36 34.71 -11.56
N CYS A 802 56.24 33.47 -11.07
CA CYS A 802 55.31 33.10 -10.00
C CYS A 802 55.97 33.08 -8.62
N VAL A 803 57.26 33.42 -8.54
CA VAL A 803 57.93 33.66 -7.26
C VAL A 803 57.45 34.99 -6.69
N ALA A 804 56.55 34.93 -5.71
CA ALA A 804 55.99 36.11 -5.06
C ALA A 804 57.00 36.76 -4.12
N THR A 805 57.41 38.00 -4.41
CA THR A 805 58.12 38.84 -3.43
C THR A 805 57.17 39.22 -2.31
N GLN A 806 57.58 38.97 -1.06
CA GLN A 806 56.73 39.23 0.10
C GLN A 806 57.03 40.62 0.68
N PRO A 807 55.99 41.38 1.06
CA PRO A 807 56.19 42.72 1.62
C PRO A 807 57.04 42.64 2.91
N ILE A 808 57.93 43.62 3.10
CA ILE A 808 58.71 43.72 4.33
C ILE A 808 57.77 44.05 5.48
N ILE A 809 57.81 43.25 6.54
CA ILE A 809 57.01 43.47 7.74
C ILE A 809 57.54 44.70 8.47
N THR A 810 56.71 45.75 8.61
CA THR A 810 57.06 46.94 9.39
C THR A 810 56.84 46.68 10.88
N LEU A 811 57.93 46.65 11.65
CA LEU A 811 57.88 46.56 13.11
C LEU A 811 58.20 47.91 13.74
N ASN A 812 57.34 48.37 14.64
CA ASN A 812 57.59 49.56 15.44
C ASN A 812 58.56 49.23 16.57
N SER A 813 59.59 50.06 16.76
CA SER A 813 60.45 49.96 17.94
C SER A 813 59.61 50.16 19.21
N PRO A 814 59.73 49.29 20.23
CA PRO A 814 58.99 49.43 21.47
C PRO A 814 59.36 50.75 22.15
N LYS A 815 58.39 51.67 22.27
CA LYS A 815 58.56 52.93 23.01
C LYS A 815 58.67 52.66 24.52
N VAL A 816 59.87 52.33 25.01
CA VAL A 816 60.10 52.11 26.44
C VAL A 816 60.59 53.39 27.11
N THR A 817 59.69 54.08 27.82
CA THR A 817 59.98 55.30 28.61
C THR A 817 60.32 55.02 30.09
N GLY A 818 60.20 53.77 30.56
CA GLY A 818 60.40 53.38 31.97
C GLY A 818 61.84 52.94 32.33
N LYS A 819 62.16 52.90 33.63
CA LYS A 819 63.48 52.45 34.17
C LYS A 819 63.56 50.94 34.50
N ASN A 820 62.48 50.17 34.33
CA ASN A 820 62.37 48.78 34.79
C ASN A 820 63.44 47.88 34.17
N LYS A 821 64.38 47.41 34.99
CA LYS A 821 65.45 46.48 34.62
C LYS A 821 65.27 45.17 35.38
N VAL A 822 65.25 44.05 34.67
CA VAL A 822 65.17 42.71 35.24
C VAL A 822 66.49 41.99 34.99
N ILE A 823 67.20 41.67 36.07
CA ILE A 823 68.38 40.78 36.01
C ILE A 823 67.96 39.44 36.58
N ILE A 824 68.32 38.36 35.87
CA ILE A 824 68.13 36.98 36.31
C ILE A 824 69.52 36.41 36.55
N SER A 825 69.86 36.28 37.83
CA SER A 825 71.17 35.86 38.30
C SER A 825 71.49 34.41 37.90
N LYS A 826 72.76 34.04 37.98
CA LYS A 826 73.24 32.68 37.66
C LYS A 826 72.45 31.61 38.43
N ASN A 827 71.98 30.57 37.72
CA ASN A 827 71.20 29.44 38.27
C ASN A 827 69.93 29.82 39.05
N THR A 828 69.30 30.96 38.74
CA THR A 828 68.05 31.39 39.40
C THR A 828 66.85 31.36 38.47
N LEU A 829 65.66 31.14 39.03
CA LEU A 829 64.37 31.17 38.35
C LEU A 829 63.65 32.51 38.60
N LYS A 830 63.06 33.12 37.56
CA LYS A 830 62.24 34.33 37.71
C LYS A 830 61.00 34.34 36.81
N VAL A 831 59.83 34.58 37.39
CA VAL A 831 58.61 34.86 36.62
C VAL A 831 58.61 36.33 36.18
N ILE A 832 58.39 36.57 34.89
CA ILE A 832 58.36 37.91 34.30
C ILE A 832 56.93 38.18 33.81
N PRO A 833 56.19 39.12 34.42
CA PRO A 833 54.86 39.47 33.95
C PRO A 833 54.90 40.34 32.69
N PRO A 834 53.82 40.39 31.88
CA PRO A 834 53.73 41.28 30.73
C PRO A 834 53.92 42.75 31.11
N GLY A 835 54.54 43.54 30.23
CA GLY A 835 54.79 44.96 30.50
C GLY A 835 55.95 45.57 29.73
N ASN A 836 56.34 46.78 30.15
CA ASN A 836 57.42 47.55 29.54
C ASN A 836 58.72 47.42 30.36
N TYR A 837 59.80 47.00 29.70
CA TYR A 837 61.10 46.74 30.31
C TYR A 837 62.20 47.49 29.57
N ARG A 838 62.98 48.30 30.28
CA ARG A 838 64.18 48.91 29.71
C ARG A 838 65.16 47.81 29.29
N GLU A 839 65.31 46.82 30.16
CA GLU A 839 66.27 45.75 29.95
C GLU A 839 65.89 44.47 30.71
N ILE A 840 66.06 43.31 30.07
CA ILE A 840 66.00 41.98 30.69
C ILE A 840 67.31 41.26 30.38
N VAL A 841 68.04 40.83 31.42
CA VAL A 841 69.37 40.20 31.30
C VAL A 841 69.39 38.82 31.93
N PHE A 842 69.86 37.83 31.19
CA PHE A 842 70.03 36.44 31.60
C PHE A 842 71.51 36.10 31.78
N PHE A 843 71.87 35.54 32.94
CA PHE A 843 73.19 34.97 33.21
C PHE A 843 73.20 33.44 33.09
N GLU A 844 74.35 32.83 33.34
CA GLU A 844 74.55 31.39 33.14
C GLU A 844 73.56 30.52 33.94
N GLY A 845 72.97 29.51 33.31
CA GLY A 845 72.01 28.61 33.96
C GLY A 845 70.72 29.27 34.44
N SER A 846 70.49 30.55 34.10
CA SER A 846 69.29 31.28 34.52
C SER A 846 68.03 30.76 33.84
N GLU A 847 66.90 30.86 34.54
CA GLU A 847 65.60 30.46 34.05
C GLU A 847 64.58 31.59 34.20
N ALA A 848 63.79 31.85 33.14
CA ALA A 848 62.65 32.76 33.24
C ALA A 848 61.35 32.14 32.74
N VAL A 849 60.25 32.51 33.37
CA VAL A 849 58.89 32.16 32.94
C VAL A 849 58.18 33.42 32.48
N PHE A 850 57.86 33.50 31.19
CA PHE A 850 57.00 34.52 30.61
C PHE A 850 55.56 34.00 30.59
N THR A 851 54.63 34.75 31.16
CA THR A 851 53.19 34.44 31.08
C THR A 851 52.52 35.12 29.87
N SER A 852 51.34 34.67 29.45
CA SER A 852 50.53 35.29 28.38
C SER A 852 50.47 36.82 28.46
N GLY A 853 50.78 37.52 27.37
CA GLY A 853 50.69 38.97 27.26
C GLY A 853 51.77 39.61 26.39
N ILE A 854 51.80 40.95 26.39
CA ILE A 854 52.71 41.76 25.55
C ILE A 854 53.87 42.28 26.41
N TYR A 855 55.09 42.10 25.90
CA TYR A 855 56.35 42.54 26.50
C TYR A 855 57.01 43.53 25.55
N ASN A 856 57.18 44.77 25.97
CA ASN A 856 57.92 45.79 25.21
C ASN A 856 59.30 45.96 25.86
N ILE A 857 60.35 45.49 25.19
CA ILE A 857 61.68 45.31 25.77
C ILE A 857 62.68 46.17 25.00
N GLY A 858 63.33 47.12 25.69
CA GLY A 858 64.41 47.92 25.12
C GLY A 858 65.63 47.06 24.80
N ARG A 859 66.17 46.34 25.79
CA ARG A 859 67.26 45.37 25.59
C ARG A 859 66.94 44.01 26.20
N LEU A 860 66.91 42.97 25.37
CA LEU A 860 66.86 41.57 25.80
C LEU A 860 68.25 40.95 25.60
N ALA A 861 68.96 40.66 26.69
CA ALA A 861 70.34 40.17 26.66
C ALA A 861 70.46 38.78 27.31
N VAL A 862 70.90 37.79 26.54
CA VAL A 862 71.26 36.45 27.05
C VAL A 862 72.78 36.33 27.07
N LEU A 863 73.38 36.57 28.23
CA LEU A 863 74.83 36.68 28.40
C LEU A 863 75.50 35.37 28.82
N GLY A 864 74.78 34.45 29.47
CA GLY A 864 75.34 33.18 29.97
C GLY A 864 74.80 31.93 29.28
N ASN A 865 75.58 30.85 29.34
CA ASN A 865 75.25 29.55 28.75
C ASN A 865 74.13 28.84 29.53
N ASN A 866 73.50 27.83 28.93
CA ASN A 866 72.50 26.95 29.56
C ASN A 866 71.25 27.69 30.07
N THR A 867 70.87 28.80 29.40
CA THR A 867 69.71 29.61 29.79
C THR A 867 68.40 28.92 29.41
N LYS A 868 67.42 28.89 30.32
CA LYS A 868 66.07 28.35 30.08
C LYS A 868 65.04 29.48 30.00
N ILE A 869 64.25 29.50 28.94
CA ILE A 869 63.15 30.45 28.79
C ILE A 869 61.87 29.65 28.62
N GLN A 870 60.98 29.74 29.60
CA GLN A 870 59.69 29.07 29.59
C GLN A 870 58.58 30.05 29.22
N TYR A 871 57.66 29.62 28.37
CA TYR A 871 56.46 30.36 27.98
C TYR A 871 55.23 29.63 28.52
N ASN A 872 54.61 30.19 29.56
CA ASN A 872 53.36 29.67 30.11
C ASN A 872 52.16 30.38 29.47
N ILE A 873 51.46 29.66 28.59
CA ILE A 873 50.37 30.20 27.77
C ILE A 873 49.03 29.87 28.45
N LEU A 874 48.44 30.83 29.15
CA LEU A 874 47.21 30.64 29.94
C LEU A 874 45.94 31.14 29.24
N SER A 875 46.04 32.21 28.43
CA SER A 875 44.87 32.82 27.77
C SER A 875 45.20 33.35 26.37
N GLN A 876 46.19 34.25 26.29
CA GLN A 876 46.61 34.92 25.05
C GLN A 876 48.04 34.53 24.65
N LYS A 877 48.46 34.97 23.44
CA LYS A 877 49.83 34.81 22.93
C LYS A 877 50.85 35.53 23.82
N VAL A 878 52.07 35.02 23.89
CA VAL A 878 53.22 35.72 24.45
C VAL A 878 53.91 36.48 23.32
N ARG A 879 53.86 37.81 23.34
CA ARG A 879 54.46 38.67 22.30
C ARG A 879 55.57 39.52 22.89
N LEU A 880 56.79 39.32 22.40
CA LEU A 880 57.99 40.08 22.77
C LEU A 880 58.30 41.07 21.65
N ASN A 881 58.04 42.35 21.87
CA ASN A 881 58.53 43.43 21.03
C ASN A 881 59.89 43.88 21.56
N ILE A 882 60.95 43.67 20.77
CA ILE A 882 62.35 43.80 21.20
C ILE A 882 63.05 44.83 20.32
N ASP A 883 63.65 45.85 20.93
CA ASP A 883 64.46 46.84 20.20
C ASP A 883 65.90 46.36 19.99
N THR A 884 66.57 45.94 21.06
CA THR A 884 67.91 45.35 21.03
C THR A 884 67.87 43.90 21.54
N TRP A 885 68.22 42.93 20.70
CA TRP A 885 68.30 41.52 21.09
C TRP A 885 69.74 41.04 21.00
N GLN A 886 70.35 40.79 22.17
CA GLN A 886 71.73 40.34 22.27
C GLN A 886 71.77 38.91 22.79
N ILE A 887 72.40 38.01 22.03
CA ILE A 887 72.55 36.61 22.39
C ILE A 887 74.03 36.25 22.34
N ASN A 888 74.67 36.16 23.51
CA ASN A 888 76.06 35.77 23.68
C ASN A 888 76.19 34.35 24.27
N GLY A 889 75.19 33.90 25.05
CA GLY A 889 75.17 32.57 25.64
C GLY A 889 74.88 31.45 24.64
N LYS A 890 75.37 30.24 24.93
CA LYS A 890 75.10 29.00 24.20
C LYS A 890 74.09 28.12 24.94
N ASN A 891 73.52 27.12 24.25
CA ASN A 891 72.59 26.16 24.83
C ASN A 891 71.37 26.82 25.47
N ILE A 892 70.68 27.67 24.71
CA ILE A 892 69.44 28.32 25.15
C ILE A 892 68.28 27.37 24.88
N GLN A 893 67.46 27.11 25.89
CA GLN A 893 66.33 26.20 25.83
C GLN A 893 65.02 26.98 25.95
N MET A 894 64.27 27.08 24.86
CA MET A 894 62.97 27.76 24.83
C MET A 894 61.84 26.74 24.91
N ASN A 895 61.14 26.68 26.04
CA ASN A 895 60.10 25.69 26.31
C ASN A 895 58.72 26.33 26.38
N LEU A 896 57.68 25.60 25.96
CA LEU A 896 56.29 26.04 26.04
C LEU A 896 55.51 25.15 27.02
N THR A 897 54.58 25.75 27.74
CA THR A 897 53.59 25.05 28.58
C THR A 897 52.20 25.56 28.21
N ASN A 898 51.24 24.65 28.04
CA ASN A 898 49.82 24.95 27.75
C ASN A 898 49.53 25.65 26.40
N GLY A 899 50.43 25.54 25.40
CA GLY A 899 50.19 26.08 24.06
C GLY A 899 51.17 25.58 22.99
N ASN A 900 51.13 26.17 21.80
CA ASN A 900 51.96 25.77 20.65
C ASN A 900 52.88 26.90 20.17
N VAL A 901 53.82 26.57 19.28
CA VAL A 901 54.85 27.51 18.79
C VAL A 901 54.28 28.78 18.15
N ASN A 902 53.07 28.76 17.59
CA ASN A 902 52.45 29.97 17.02
C ASN A 902 51.96 30.97 18.08
N ASN A 903 51.94 30.56 19.35
CA ASN A 903 51.54 31.41 20.47
C ASN A 903 52.69 32.26 21.02
N VAL A 904 53.94 32.02 20.61
CA VAL A 904 55.11 32.81 21.03
C VAL A 904 55.62 33.63 19.84
N ILE A 905 55.63 34.95 19.96
CA ILE A 905 55.98 35.89 18.89
C ILE A 905 57.14 36.77 19.34
N TYR A 906 58.22 36.80 18.56
CA TYR A 906 59.36 37.71 18.73
C TYR A 906 59.37 38.73 17.61
N ASN A 907 58.99 39.96 17.92
CA ASN A 907 59.05 41.11 17.02
C ASN A 907 60.34 41.88 17.31
N TYR A 908 61.37 41.66 16.50
CA TYR A 908 62.66 42.31 16.66
C TYR A 908 62.83 43.44 15.63
N SER A 909 62.76 44.69 16.10
CA SER A 909 62.88 45.88 15.24
C SER A 909 64.32 46.31 14.96
N GLY A 910 65.28 45.80 15.75
CA GLY A 910 66.69 46.16 15.66
C GLY A 910 67.40 45.66 14.39
N LYS A 911 68.61 46.18 14.18
CA LYS A 911 69.46 45.84 13.01
C LYS A 911 70.62 44.90 13.35
N GLN A 912 70.90 44.70 14.64
CA GLN A 912 72.04 43.89 15.07
C GLN A 912 71.79 42.40 14.80
N PRO A 913 72.80 41.64 14.34
CA PRO A 913 72.65 40.22 14.06
C PRO A 913 72.39 39.43 15.34
N ILE A 914 71.56 38.40 15.23
CA ILE A 914 71.24 37.46 16.31
C ILE A 914 71.84 36.10 15.95
N SER A 915 72.51 35.45 16.89
CA SER A 915 73.09 34.11 16.71
C SER A 915 72.67 33.19 17.85
N PHE A 916 71.99 32.10 17.49
CA PHE A 916 71.64 31.01 18.39
C PHE A 916 72.62 29.86 18.18
N ASN A 917 73.27 29.42 19.27
CA ASN A 917 74.31 28.39 19.23
C ASN A 917 73.93 27.24 20.15
N ALA A 918 73.91 26.01 19.62
CA ALA A 918 73.52 24.79 20.33
C ALA A 918 72.17 24.89 21.06
N SER A 919 71.22 25.65 20.51
CA SER A 919 69.99 26.05 21.20
C SER A 919 68.74 25.33 20.68
N ASN A 920 67.68 25.28 21.49
CA ASN A 920 66.34 24.95 21.06
C ASN A 920 65.50 26.24 21.07
N VAL A 921 65.16 26.71 19.88
CA VAL A 921 64.44 27.96 19.66
C VAL A 921 63.01 27.61 19.26
N LYS A 922 62.03 28.15 19.98
CA LYS A 922 60.60 27.90 19.70
C LYS A 922 59.84 29.21 19.58
N GLY A 923 59.06 29.34 18.52
CA GLY A 923 58.16 30.47 18.29
C GLY A 923 58.21 31.06 16.88
N ARG A 924 57.66 32.26 16.72
CA ARG A 924 57.65 33.01 15.46
C ARG A 924 58.57 34.23 15.57
N ILE A 925 59.69 34.20 14.87
CA ILE A 925 60.67 35.30 14.83
C ILE A 925 60.40 36.18 13.62
N PHE A 926 60.17 37.47 13.88
CA PHE A 926 60.08 38.53 12.89
C PHE A 926 61.23 39.50 13.11
N ALA A 927 62.22 39.48 12.22
CA ALA A 927 63.46 40.26 12.29
C ALA A 927 63.77 40.93 10.93
N PRO A 928 62.86 41.76 10.39
CA PRO A 928 62.91 42.28 9.02
C PRO A 928 64.16 43.09 8.68
N ASN A 929 64.85 43.61 9.69
CA ASN A 929 66.02 44.48 9.53
C ASN A 929 67.35 43.81 9.92
N ALA A 930 67.32 42.56 10.39
CA ALA A 930 68.48 41.90 10.97
C ALA A 930 68.74 40.52 10.40
N LYS A 931 69.99 40.07 10.54
CA LYS A 931 70.41 38.70 10.27
C LYS A 931 70.09 37.82 11.49
N VAL A 932 69.46 36.67 11.27
CA VAL A 932 69.26 35.62 12.28
C VAL A 932 70.05 34.39 11.87
N GLU A 933 70.91 33.92 12.77
CA GLU A 933 71.80 32.78 12.54
C GLU A 933 71.54 31.67 13.55
N PHE A 934 71.45 30.43 13.07
CA PHE A 934 71.31 29.22 13.87
C PHE A 934 72.54 28.35 13.63
N SER A 935 73.29 27.99 14.66
CA SER A 935 74.55 27.24 14.53
C SER A 935 74.73 26.17 15.62
N GLU A 936 75.76 25.35 15.48
CA GLU A 936 76.12 24.30 16.46
C GLU A 936 74.94 23.34 16.76
N SER A 937 74.24 22.86 15.73
CA SER A 937 73.07 21.97 15.86
C SER A 937 71.84 22.60 16.54
N THR A 938 71.62 23.89 16.31
CA THR A 938 70.43 24.60 16.81
C THR A 938 69.17 24.13 16.09
N SER A 939 68.09 23.85 16.83
CA SER A 939 66.78 23.51 16.29
C SER A 939 65.82 24.70 16.38
N MET A 940 65.16 25.05 15.28
CA MET A 940 64.12 26.07 15.22
C MET A 940 62.74 25.42 15.02
N GLU A 941 61.86 25.46 16.02
CA GLU A 941 60.47 25.02 15.90
C GLU A 941 59.54 26.24 15.78
N GLY A 942 58.82 26.33 14.66
CA GLY A 942 57.97 27.48 14.34
C GLY A 942 58.46 28.19 13.09
N THR A 943 58.60 29.51 13.13
CA THR A 943 58.78 30.33 11.92
C THR A 943 59.87 31.37 12.10
N CYS A 944 60.70 31.62 11.08
CA CYS A 944 61.68 32.71 11.09
C CYS A 944 61.63 33.52 9.80
N TYR A 945 61.19 34.78 9.91
CA TYR A 945 61.23 35.77 8.84
C TYR A 945 62.24 36.85 9.20
N ALA A 946 63.30 37.00 8.42
CA ALA A 946 64.37 37.94 8.72
C ALA A 946 64.96 38.57 7.47
N LYS A 947 65.73 39.66 7.62
CA LYS A 947 66.50 40.22 6.50
C LYS A 947 67.39 39.15 5.88
N THR A 948 68.09 38.41 6.73
CA THR A 948 68.88 37.24 6.34
C THR A 948 68.65 36.13 7.35
N VAL A 949 68.37 34.91 6.88
CA VAL A 949 68.31 33.71 7.72
C VAL A 949 69.49 32.81 7.36
N ASN A 950 70.26 32.37 8.35
CA ASN A 950 71.43 31.52 8.12
C ASN A 950 71.41 30.28 9.03
N PHE A 951 71.33 29.09 8.45
CA PHE A 951 71.46 27.81 9.17
C PHE A 951 72.86 27.24 8.94
N LYS A 952 73.67 27.23 10.00
CA LYS A 952 75.03 26.68 10.03
C LYS A 952 75.05 25.24 10.55
N THR A 953 76.25 24.68 10.66
CA THR A 953 76.52 23.24 10.90
C THR A 953 75.55 22.56 11.86
N GLY A 954 74.85 21.53 11.35
CA GLY A 954 73.94 20.67 12.10
C GLY A 954 72.56 21.27 12.45
N SER A 955 72.32 22.55 12.15
CA SER A 955 71.08 23.24 12.52
C SER A 955 69.94 22.94 11.54
N TYR A 956 68.70 22.97 12.02
CA TYR A 956 67.51 22.61 11.23
C TYR A 956 66.26 23.33 11.75
N PHE A 957 65.16 23.24 11.00
CA PHE A 957 63.87 23.80 11.41
C PHE A 957 62.71 22.82 11.23
N ILE A 958 61.66 22.97 12.04
CA ILE A 958 60.39 22.27 11.89
C ILE A 958 59.25 23.30 11.95
N GLY A 959 58.52 23.43 10.85
CA GLY A 959 57.36 24.30 10.76
C GLY A 959 56.21 23.84 11.64
N ALA A 960 55.38 24.80 12.08
CA ALA A 960 54.31 24.53 13.05
C ALA A 960 53.29 23.46 12.61
N LYS A 961 53.06 23.29 11.30
CA LYS A 961 52.14 22.27 10.75
C LYS A 961 52.66 20.84 10.97
N PHE A 962 53.97 20.64 11.03
CA PHE A 962 54.61 19.33 11.19
C PHE A 962 54.77 18.91 12.65
N LEU A 963 54.55 19.83 13.60
CA LEU A 963 54.63 19.56 15.04
C LEU A 963 53.33 19.02 15.63
N LYS A 964 52.21 19.13 14.91
CA LYS A 964 50.93 18.53 15.30
C LYS A 964 50.88 17.10 14.80
N GLU A 965 50.14 16.23 15.45
CA GLU A 965 49.82 14.92 14.87
C GLU A 965 48.76 15.07 13.76
N LEU A 966 48.64 14.07 12.89
CA LEU A 966 47.57 14.06 11.88
C LEU A 966 46.22 13.91 12.58
N ILE A 967 45.20 14.64 12.13
CA ILE A 967 43.83 14.47 12.61
C ILE A 967 43.28 13.19 11.96
N VAL A 968 43.47 12.07 12.65
CA VAL A 968 42.99 10.74 12.29
C VAL A 968 42.72 9.97 13.58
N ASN A 969 41.88 8.93 13.53
CA ASN A 969 41.71 8.06 14.68
C ASN A 969 43.06 7.60 15.28
N PRO A 970 43.23 7.57 16.62
CA PRO A 970 44.48 7.15 17.26
C PRO A 970 44.99 5.76 16.81
N ASN A 971 44.08 4.84 16.47
CA ASN A 971 44.46 3.51 15.96
C ASN A 971 45.13 3.55 14.58
N CYS A 972 44.99 4.65 13.84
CA CYS A 972 45.65 4.88 12.55
C CYS A 972 46.93 5.71 12.67
N GLN A 973 47.27 6.19 13.86
CA GLN A 973 48.29 7.22 14.07
C GLN A 973 49.71 6.64 14.03
N ASP A 974 49.88 5.36 14.41
CA ASP A 974 51.16 4.65 14.45
C ASP A 974 51.82 4.46 13.06
N VAL A 975 51.07 4.66 11.97
CA VAL A 975 51.52 4.41 10.59
C VAL A 975 52.32 5.59 10.00
N LEU A 976 52.44 6.71 10.71
CA LEU A 976 52.73 8.02 10.12
C LEU A 976 53.94 8.77 10.68
N THR A 977 54.82 8.16 11.48
CA THR A 977 56.07 8.83 11.89
C THR A 977 57.00 9.01 10.69
N PRO A 978 57.33 10.25 10.25
CA PRO A 978 58.40 10.45 9.30
C PRO A 978 59.73 10.18 10.01
N ASN A 979 60.51 9.21 9.50
CA ASN A 979 61.88 8.91 9.96
C ASN A 979 62.06 8.52 11.44
N ASN A 980 61.40 7.45 11.92
CA ASN A 980 61.94 6.68 13.05
C ASN A 980 62.88 5.56 12.58
N GLY A 981 63.88 5.95 11.79
CA GLY A 981 65.16 5.28 11.81
C GLY A 981 65.98 5.85 12.97
N ILE A 982 66.02 5.11 14.09
CA ILE A 982 66.86 5.29 15.29
C ILE A 982 66.24 6.19 16.40
N TYR A 983 66.09 5.57 17.58
CA TYR A 983 65.81 6.09 18.93
C TYR A 983 64.42 5.82 19.55
N ALA A 984 64.06 4.54 19.70
CA ALA A 984 63.39 4.03 20.91
C ALA A 984 63.63 2.52 21.05
N LYS A 985 64.66 2.14 21.82
CA LYS A 985 64.72 0.81 22.43
C LYS A 985 63.80 0.85 23.65
N SER A 986 62.53 0.47 23.47
CA SER A 986 61.66 0.08 24.57
C SER A 986 61.18 -1.34 24.32
N ASN A 987 61.47 -2.20 25.29
CA ASN A 987 61.18 -3.61 25.31
C ASN A 987 59.70 -3.90 24.99
N LEU A 988 59.44 -4.64 23.92
CA LEU A 988 58.30 -5.55 23.83
C LEU A 988 58.84 -6.96 23.60
N ASN A 989 59.22 -7.62 24.70
CA ASN A 989 59.33 -9.06 24.75
C ASN A 989 57.91 -9.63 24.91
N SER A 990 57.18 -9.77 23.82
CA SER A 990 56.07 -10.72 23.70
C SER A 990 55.52 -10.63 22.29
N PHE A 991 56.07 -11.45 21.39
CA PHE A 991 55.37 -12.19 20.33
C PHE A 991 56.43 -12.98 19.55
N SER A 992 57.14 -13.84 20.29
CA SER A 992 57.92 -14.93 19.73
C SER A 992 56.97 -16.09 19.44
N SER A 993 56.42 -16.13 18.24
CA SER A 993 56.19 -17.33 17.43
C SER A 993 55.10 -17.05 16.40
N LEU A 994 55.48 -16.91 15.14
CA LEU A 994 55.09 -17.83 14.07
C LEU A 994 55.67 -17.31 12.75
N VAL A 995 56.24 -18.26 12.00
CA VAL A 995 56.74 -18.14 10.62
C VAL A 995 58.09 -17.43 10.45
N LYS A 996 59.16 -18.21 10.68
CA LYS A 996 60.34 -18.18 9.81
C LYS A 996 59.90 -18.72 8.46
N GLU A 997 59.76 -17.86 7.46
CA GLU A 997 59.84 -18.25 6.06
C GLU A 997 60.79 -17.31 5.33
N GLU A 998 61.46 -17.92 4.37
CA GLU A 998 62.72 -17.52 3.77
C GLU A 998 62.62 -16.21 3.00
N ILE A 999 63.65 -15.39 3.18
CA ILE A 999 64.03 -14.34 2.24
C ILE A 999 64.46 -15.05 0.95
N LEU A 1000 63.54 -15.29 0.03
CA LEU A 1000 63.89 -15.45 -1.38
C LEU A 1000 63.99 -14.04 -1.97
N SER A 1001 65.18 -13.43 -1.86
CA SER A 1001 65.49 -12.23 -2.62
C SER A 1001 65.33 -12.56 -4.10
N LYS A 1002 64.33 -11.95 -4.77
CA LYS A 1002 64.27 -11.87 -6.24
C LYS A 1002 65.53 -11.11 -6.69
N GLN A 1003 66.61 -11.84 -6.95
CA GLN A 1003 67.85 -11.27 -7.47
C GLN A 1003 67.61 -10.98 -8.95
N LEU A 1004 67.51 -9.70 -9.30
CA LEU A 1004 67.34 -9.25 -10.67
C LEU A 1004 68.62 -9.54 -11.46
N PHE A 1005 68.57 -10.45 -12.43
CA PHE A 1005 69.67 -10.71 -13.35
C PHE A 1005 69.56 -9.78 -14.56
N THR A 1006 70.66 -9.13 -14.95
CA THR A 1006 70.71 -8.31 -16.16
C THR A 1006 71.17 -9.19 -17.31
N VAL A 1007 70.28 -9.41 -18.29
CA VAL A 1007 70.56 -10.22 -19.48
C VAL A 1007 70.90 -9.29 -20.65
N ASN A 1008 72.03 -9.51 -21.29
CA ASN A 1008 72.49 -8.79 -22.48
C ASN A 1008 72.32 -9.68 -23.72
N VAL A 1009 71.86 -9.10 -24.83
CA VAL A 1009 71.76 -9.82 -26.11
C VAL A 1009 72.52 -9.07 -27.19
N TYR A 1010 73.49 -9.72 -27.82
CA TYR A 1010 74.36 -9.12 -28.83
C TYR A 1010 74.87 -10.13 -29.88
N PRO A 1011 75.15 -9.70 -31.11
CA PRO A 1011 74.84 -8.37 -31.64
C PRO A 1011 73.33 -8.16 -31.82
N ASN A 1012 72.85 -6.94 -31.60
CA ASN A 1012 71.48 -6.52 -31.88
C ASN A 1012 71.54 -5.09 -32.48
N PRO A 1013 71.32 -4.89 -33.80
CA PRO A 1013 70.83 -5.87 -34.78
C PRO A 1013 71.78 -7.04 -35.08
N THR A 1014 71.24 -8.19 -35.51
CA THR A 1014 72.02 -9.33 -36.04
C THR A 1014 71.50 -9.74 -37.42
N LYS A 1015 72.26 -10.56 -38.15
CA LYS A 1015 71.79 -11.20 -39.39
C LYS A 1015 71.67 -12.73 -39.26
N ASP A 1016 72.52 -13.34 -38.44
CA ASP A 1016 72.70 -14.79 -38.47
C ASP A 1016 72.54 -15.41 -37.08
N ILE A 1017 73.26 -14.88 -36.07
CA ILE A 1017 73.30 -15.44 -34.71
C ILE A 1017 73.24 -14.31 -33.69
N ILE A 1018 72.46 -14.52 -32.63
CA ILE A 1018 72.52 -13.69 -31.41
C ILE A 1018 73.14 -14.50 -30.28
N THR A 1019 73.82 -13.81 -29.37
CA THR A 1019 74.32 -14.37 -28.11
C THR A 1019 73.62 -13.69 -26.94
N ILE A 1020 73.12 -14.49 -26.02
CA ILE A 1020 72.42 -14.08 -24.80
C ILE A 1020 73.36 -14.37 -23.64
N GLU A 1021 73.79 -13.35 -22.90
CA GLU A 1021 74.72 -13.44 -21.77
C GLU A 1021 74.10 -12.85 -20.49
N GLY A 1022 74.44 -13.39 -19.33
CA GLY A 1022 73.98 -12.90 -18.02
C GLY A 1022 72.84 -13.70 -17.41
N MET A 1023 72.57 -14.91 -17.94
CA MET A 1023 71.62 -15.86 -17.36
C MET A 1023 72.21 -16.51 -16.09
N PRO A 1024 71.38 -16.90 -15.10
CA PRO A 1024 71.87 -17.48 -13.85
C PRO A 1024 72.51 -18.85 -14.04
N ASN A 1025 73.69 -19.05 -13.43
CA ASN A 1025 74.43 -20.32 -13.48
C ASN A 1025 73.69 -21.42 -12.68
N ASN A 1026 73.56 -22.64 -13.23
CA ASN A 1026 72.89 -23.80 -12.61
C ASN A 1026 71.36 -23.69 -12.39
N LEU A 1027 70.66 -22.81 -13.11
CA LEU A 1027 69.20 -22.74 -13.16
C LEU A 1027 68.72 -22.95 -14.60
N GLU A 1028 67.79 -23.88 -14.81
CA GLU A 1028 67.21 -24.13 -16.14
C GLU A 1028 66.28 -22.97 -16.51
N VAL A 1029 66.65 -22.20 -17.54
CA VAL A 1029 65.86 -21.09 -18.08
C VAL A 1029 65.29 -21.45 -19.45
N ILE A 1030 64.10 -20.96 -19.77
CA ILE A 1030 63.44 -21.21 -21.06
C ILE A 1030 63.50 -19.93 -21.89
N ILE A 1031 64.20 -19.98 -23.03
CA ILE A 1031 64.30 -18.88 -23.97
C ILE A 1031 63.26 -19.08 -25.07
N LYS A 1032 62.41 -18.08 -25.29
CA LYS A 1032 61.33 -18.06 -26.28
C LYS A 1032 61.51 -16.86 -27.21
N VAL A 1033 61.48 -17.08 -28.53
CA VAL A 1033 61.56 -16.04 -29.56
C VAL A 1033 60.22 -15.94 -30.25
N PHE A 1034 59.65 -14.75 -30.30
CA PHE A 1034 58.38 -14.44 -30.95
C PHE A 1034 58.59 -13.50 -32.14
N ASN A 1035 57.77 -13.60 -33.18
CA ASN A 1035 57.78 -12.61 -34.26
C ASN A 1035 57.03 -11.33 -33.86
N SER A 1036 57.01 -10.34 -34.75
CA SER A 1036 56.41 -9.01 -34.51
C SER A 1036 54.92 -9.00 -34.17
N ILE A 1037 54.18 -10.07 -34.46
CA ILE A 1037 52.74 -10.23 -34.12
C ILE A 1037 52.52 -11.08 -32.87
N GLY A 1038 53.58 -11.47 -32.16
CA GLY A 1038 53.52 -12.24 -30.92
C GLY A 1038 53.40 -13.76 -31.08
N GLN A 1039 53.61 -14.30 -32.29
CA GLN A 1039 53.63 -15.74 -32.51
C GLN A 1039 54.98 -16.33 -32.10
N LEU A 1040 54.97 -17.40 -31.31
CA LEU A 1040 56.18 -18.11 -30.88
C LEU A 1040 56.83 -18.82 -32.08
N ILE A 1041 58.09 -18.47 -32.36
CA ILE A 1041 58.88 -18.96 -33.48
C ILE A 1041 59.91 -20.00 -33.05
N LEU A 1042 60.54 -19.78 -31.89
CA LEU A 1042 61.55 -20.68 -31.35
C LEU A 1042 61.47 -20.76 -29.83
N GLN A 1043 61.66 -21.95 -29.26
CA GLN A 1043 61.74 -22.15 -27.81
C GLN A 1043 62.84 -23.16 -27.51
N GLN A 1044 63.73 -22.81 -26.58
CA GLN A 1044 64.81 -23.69 -26.12
C GLN A 1044 65.04 -23.57 -24.62
N LYS A 1045 65.52 -24.65 -24.03
CA LYS A 1045 65.95 -24.70 -22.62
C LYS A 1045 67.45 -24.52 -22.57
N ASN A 1046 67.92 -23.71 -21.63
CA ASN A 1046 69.34 -23.48 -21.41
C ASN A 1046 69.65 -23.47 -19.91
N ASN A 1047 70.81 -23.98 -19.54
CA ASN A 1047 71.33 -23.99 -18.18
C ASN A 1047 72.73 -23.34 -18.06
N SER A 1048 73.24 -22.78 -19.16
CA SER A 1048 74.48 -22.01 -19.24
C SER A 1048 74.24 -20.52 -19.01
N THR A 1049 75.24 -19.79 -18.49
CA THR A 1049 75.18 -18.33 -18.33
C THR A 1049 75.22 -17.56 -19.66
N VAL A 1050 75.68 -18.24 -20.73
CA VAL A 1050 75.79 -17.69 -22.09
C VAL A 1050 75.26 -18.72 -23.09
N GLU A 1051 74.44 -18.28 -24.05
CA GLU A 1051 73.84 -19.13 -25.09
C GLU A 1051 73.76 -18.40 -26.42
N SER A 1052 73.98 -19.11 -27.53
CA SER A 1052 73.88 -18.54 -28.89
C SER A 1052 72.74 -19.16 -29.69
N ILE A 1053 71.90 -18.32 -30.30
CA ILE A 1053 70.72 -18.73 -31.08
C ILE A 1053 70.92 -18.32 -32.54
N SER A 1054 70.85 -19.29 -33.45
CA SER A 1054 70.83 -19.01 -34.90
C SER A 1054 69.43 -18.59 -35.34
N LEU A 1055 69.36 -17.47 -36.05
CA LEU A 1055 68.17 -16.90 -36.67
C LEU A 1055 68.23 -16.97 -38.20
N GLU A 1056 69.27 -17.58 -38.78
CA GLU A 1056 69.56 -17.60 -40.22
C GLU A 1056 68.43 -18.21 -41.08
N SER A 1057 67.59 -19.06 -40.48
CA SER A 1057 66.43 -19.67 -41.15
C SER A 1057 65.12 -18.86 -41.02
N LEU A 1058 65.16 -17.72 -40.32
CA LEU A 1058 63.99 -16.86 -40.08
C LEU A 1058 63.95 -15.70 -41.08
N PRO A 1059 62.77 -15.23 -41.50
CA PRO A 1059 62.66 -14.05 -42.35
C PRO A 1059 63.11 -12.78 -41.62
N SER A 1060 63.79 -11.85 -42.29
CA SER A 1060 64.23 -10.61 -41.66
C SER A 1060 63.06 -9.79 -41.10
N GLY A 1061 63.17 -9.37 -39.84
CA GLY A 1061 62.09 -8.69 -39.14
C GLY A 1061 62.37 -8.39 -37.67
N LEU A 1062 61.35 -7.88 -36.97
CA LEU A 1062 61.40 -7.65 -35.53
C LEU A 1062 60.98 -8.92 -34.78
N TYR A 1063 61.83 -9.36 -33.84
CA TYR A 1063 61.60 -10.50 -32.98
C TYR A 1063 61.70 -10.11 -31.50
N TYR A 1064 60.87 -10.72 -30.67
CA TYR A 1064 60.86 -10.51 -29.22
C TYR A 1064 61.41 -11.75 -28.54
N ILE A 1065 62.42 -11.61 -27.71
CA ILE A 1065 62.94 -12.70 -26.89
C ILE A 1065 62.44 -12.55 -25.46
N HIS A 1066 61.79 -13.59 -24.98
CA HIS A 1066 61.33 -13.75 -23.62
C HIS A 1066 62.11 -14.86 -22.94
N ILE A 1067 62.62 -14.63 -21.74
CA ILE A 1067 63.40 -15.61 -20.99
C ILE A 1067 62.69 -15.89 -19.67
N GLU A 1068 62.00 -17.03 -19.62
CA GLU A 1068 61.21 -17.45 -18.46
C GLU A 1068 62.14 -17.82 -17.30
N GLY A 1069 61.95 -17.13 -16.17
CA GLY A 1069 62.86 -17.11 -15.02
C GLY A 1069 63.44 -15.71 -14.72
N THR A 1070 63.22 -14.74 -15.62
CA THR A 1070 63.50 -13.31 -15.41
C THR A 1070 62.31 -12.47 -15.88
N ASP A 1071 62.04 -11.31 -15.25
CA ASP A 1071 60.93 -10.41 -15.64
C ASP A 1071 61.24 -9.57 -16.92
N SER A 1072 62.10 -10.09 -17.82
CA SER A 1072 62.71 -9.32 -18.92
C SER A 1072 62.27 -9.84 -20.30
N THR A 1073 61.73 -8.94 -21.13
CA THR A 1073 61.47 -9.17 -22.57
C THR A 1073 62.37 -8.25 -23.39
N ILE A 1074 63.21 -8.83 -24.26
CA ILE A 1074 64.23 -8.11 -25.02
C ILE A 1074 63.84 -8.08 -26.50
N ILE A 1075 63.88 -6.90 -27.12
CA ILE A 1075 63.49 -6.69 -28.52
C ILE A 1075 64.72 -6.78 -29.41
N ILE A 1076 64.70 -7.66 -30.40
CA ILE A 1076 65.76 -7.84 -31.38
C ILE A 1076 65.22 -7.48 -32.75
N LYS A 1077 65.97 -6.65 -33.47
CA LYS A 1077 65.63 -6.24 -34.83
C LYS A 1077 66.69 -6.81 -35.75
N GLU A 1078 66.30 -7.67 -36.68
CA GLU A 1078 67.20 -8.13 -37.75
C GLU A 1078 67.43 -7.04 -38.80
#